data_AF-A0A6N2K5S5-F1
#
_entry.id   AF-A0A6N2K5S5-F1
#
_cell.length_a   1.000
_cell.length_b   1.000
_cell.length_c   1.000
_cell.angle_alpha   90.00
_cell.angle_beta   90.00
_cell.angle_gamma   90.00
#
_symmetry.space_group_name_H-M   'P 1'
#
loop_
_entity.id
_entity.type
_entity.pdbx_description
1 polymer ?
#
loop_
_entity_poly.entity_id
_entity_poly.type
_entity_poly.pdbx_seq_one_letter_code
_entity_poly.pdbx_strand_id
1 'polypeptide(L)'
;MKTILSSETMDIPDGVKIKINARIIEVEGPRGKLKRNFKHLNLDFQLIKDEEGRRKLKIDAWFASRKTSAAIRTALSHVENLITGVTKGYRYKMRFVYAHFPINASITNSNTAIEIRNFLGEKKVRKVDMLEGVSIVRSEKVKDELVLDGNDIELVSRSAALINQKCHVKNKDIRKFLDGIYVSEKGTVFEEDFHFLYMCHLERSSLSTMACIMKLYIPLKGSAIRHQVLLAMTFIQFGFAGMTLISKAALNDGMNPLVFNAYRQVIATFVLALLVLLMERKKSGSLPFSLFCKIFVAALLGPTLSLDLYYVALHLTSATFAAAILNSIPVVTFVLAIIMGLETVGWRSFYGGLKILGIVITVGGSMLLSFYRRPSTGQPHSPSPGSSEGTFFVNKLEGRTRSILGPVLMLLSAICWSTWLVVQSKLLELYPARLRLSALQCLISSVQSTIIAVALEREPNSWKIRWDIKLASLAYCGVFVTGAAYGLQIWCIEKKGPFYVSMFSPLALVLTAIFSAIFWAERLNWQSILGGILIVGGLYGVLWGRNKAEKQEIHNKEVAEIDLSLLFKGKNDELLCIPLKRKQFMNMQSSAPYAAMVLVQLSYGGSNILMKIALEKGLNQLVFVVYRHIIAMILLAPFAFVIERKQRPPLSLSVMIKIFVLSSLGTTIHLNVYYAGLAYTSPTVASALSNVIPSLTFIMAVLLGMEKVKTESPRGWAKMLGTAICVSGSLVFTFWKGGYLFKSFENRPLINIYSTKGSSGEYRHAKENWIKGAALILTSHVAWSLADNSHLLYQAVVYKVYPARLSLTTWICFFASIQSSFLALCFARTPAIWKLDWNVQLLTIIYCGVVISALVYYLQTWCISHKGPVFVAMFSPLLVVIVGLFSAIAFAERLHLGSLVGTGLIVLGLYCVLWGKGQDNSAAQKPDEGKGLADDKTLEISINDHPLTNPDTGERK
;
A
#
# COMPACT_ATOMS: atom_id res chain seq x y z
N MET A 1 -44.27 -16.70 16.11
CA MET A 1 -43.75 -18.08 16.32
C MET A 1 -42.89 -18.06 17.58
N LYS A 2 -43.21 -18.86 18.61
CA LYS A 2 -42.39 -18.98 19.83
C LYS A 2 -41.37 -20.10 19.62
N THR A 3 -40.11 -19.86 19.97
CA THR A 3 -39.07 -20.89 19.85
C THR A 3 -39.24 -21.86 21.02
N ILE A 4 -39.32 -23.17 20.74
CA ILE A 4 -39.61 -24.18 21.77
C ILE A 4 -38.54 -24.19 22.86
N LEU A 5 -37.27 -24.07 22.47
CA LEU A 5 -36.14 -23.97 23.39
C LEU A 5 -35.13 -22.97 22.82
N SER A 6 -34.73 -21.99 23.62
CA SER A 6 -33.61 -21.09 23.34
C SER A 6 -32.57 -21.29 24.44
N SER A 7 -31.33 -21.59 24.04
CA SER A 7 -30.24 -21.92 24.96
C SER A 7 -29.00 -21.10 24.61
N GLU A 8 -28.30 -20.58 25.61
CA GLU A 8 -26.94 -20.05 25.45
C GLU A 8 -26.03 -20.58 26.58
N THR A 9 -24.74 -20.70 26.29
CA THR A 9 -23.73 -21.24 27.22
C THR A 9 -22.59 -20.26 27.42
N MET A 10 -22.02 -20.24 28.61
CA MET A 10 -20.85 -19.42 28.98
C MET A 10 -19.79 -20.25 29.69
N ASP A 11 -18.53 -20.01 29.33
CA ASP A 11 -17.38 -20.71 29.92
C ASP A 11 -17.03 -20.12 31.30
N ILE A 12 -16.73 -20.98 32.27
CA ILE A 12 -16.35 -20.56 33.63
C ILE A 12 -14.82 -20.63 33.72
N PRO A 13 -14.14 -19.50 34.02
CA PRO A 13 -12.68 -19.47 34.13
C PRO A 13 -12.18 -20.27 35.34
N ASP A 14 -10.93 -20.73 35.25
CA ASP A 14 -10.28 -21.47 36.32
C ASP A 14 -10.09 -20.60 37.58
N GLY A 15 -10.28 -21.20 38.75
CA GLY A 15 -10.25 -20.47 40.04
C GLY A 15 -11.59 -19.86 40.49
N VAL A 16 -12.65 -19.93 39.68
CA VAL A 16 -14.00 -19.48 40.05
C VAL A 16 -14.93 -20.66 40.36
N LYS A 17 -15.72 -20.55 41.42
CA LYS A 17 -16.77 -21.53 41.81
C LYS A 17 -18.14 -20.87 41.72
N ILE A 18 -19.09 -21.54 41.05
CA ILE A 18 -20.47 -21.08 40.91
C ILE A 18 -21.41 -22.08 41.58
N LYS A 19 -22.32 -21.60 42.44
CA LYS A 19 -23.41 -22.38 43.05
C LYS A 19 -24.75 -21.83 42.55
N ILE A 20 -25.66 -22.73 42.19
CA ILE A 20 -27.01 -22.39 41.71
C ILE A 20 -28.02 -23.01 42.67
N ASN A 21 -28.89 -22.21 43.27
CA ASN A 21 -29.98 -22.68 44.12
C ASN A 21 -31.29 -21.94 43.76
N ALA A 22 -32.27 -22.65 43.19
CA ALA A 22 -33.59 -22.11 42.85
C ALA A 22 -33.54 -20.74 42.13
N ARG A 23 -32.70 -20.64 41.08
CA ARG A 23 -32.42 -19.43 40.25
C ARG A 23 -31.70 -18.28 40.97
N ILE A 24 -31.08 -18.55 42.12
CA ILE A 24 -30.13 -17.68 42.78
C ILE A 24 -28.73 -18.18 42.46
N ILE A 25 -27.88 -17.31 41.94
CA ILE A 25 -26.50 -17.63 41.54
C ILE A 25 -25.56 -16.97 42.53
N GLU A 26 -24.67 -17.78 43.09
CA GLU A 26 -23.58 -17.35 43.96
C GLU A 26 -22.25 -17.67 43.29
N VAL A 27 -21.38 -16.67 43.18
CA VAL A 27 -20.07 -16.76 42.52
C VAL A 27 -19.00 -16.44 43.55
N GLU A 28 -18.03 -17.35 43.69
CA GLU A 28 -16.90 -17.26 44.61
C GLU A 28 -15.59 -17.24 43.82
N GLY A 29 -14.72 -16.28 44.14
CA GLY A 29 -13.41 -16.10 43.52
C GLY A 29 -12.41 -15.47 44.48
N PRO A 30 -11.21 -15.08 44.00
CA PRO A 30 -10.11 -14.62 44.84
C PRO A 30 -10.41 -13.34 45.64
N ARG A 31 -11.29 -12.46 45.13
CA ARG A 31 -11.67 -11.20 45.80
C ARG A 31 -12.90 -11.31 46.71
N GLY A 32 -13.51 -12.49 46.83
CA GLY A 32 -14.67 -12.72 47.71
C GLY A 32 -15.85 -13.42 47.03
N LYS A 33 -17.04 -13.24 47.60
CA LYS A 33 -18.30 -13.87 47.18
C LYS A 33 -19.32 -12.82 46.77
N LEU A 34 -20.00 -13.05 45.64
CA LEU A 34 -21.12 -12.22 45.18
C LEU A 34 -22.34 -13.10 44.87
N LYS A 35 -23.53 -12.56 45.12
CA LYS A 35 -24.81 -13.29 44.98
C LYS A 35 -25.82 -12.47 44.20
N ARG A 36 -26.54 -13.10 43.27
CA ARG A 36 -27.60 -12.46 42.46
C ARG A 36 -28.86 -13.31 42.35
N ASN A 37 -30.01 -12.65 42.43
CA ASN A 37 -31.32 -13.29 42.38
C ASN A 37 -31.97 -13.12 41.00
N PHE A 38 -32.22 -14.23 40.29
CA PHE A 38 -32.90 -14.26 38.99
C PHE A 38 -34.31 -14.85 39.04
N LYS A 39 -34.96 -14.96 40.21
CA LYS A 39 -36.32 -15.51 40.34
C LYS A 39 -37.38 -14.77 39.53
N HIS A 40 -37.15 -13.50 39.23
CA HIS A 40 -38.04 -12.67 38.40
C HIS A 40 -38.00 -13.07 36.90
N LEU A 41 -37.01 -13.86 36.47
CA LEU A 41 -36.90 -14.37 35.12
C LEU A 41 -37.32 -15.84 35.07
N ASN A 42 -38.12 -16.19 34.06
CA ASN A 42 -38.47 -17.58 33.81
C ASN A 42 -37.39 -18.26 32.94
N LEU A 43 -36.24 -18.53 33.56
CA LEU A 43 -35.06 -19.15 32.93
C LEU A 43 -34.56 -20.31 33.80
N ASP A 44 -34.08 -21.37 33.16
CA ASP A 44 -33.47 -22.51 33.84
C ASP A 44 -31.95 -22.45 33.69
N PHE A 45 -31.24 -22.63 34.81
CA PHE A 45 -29.78 -22.51 34.88
C PHE A 45 -29.19 -23.87 35.21
N GLN A 46 -28.21 -24.32 34.42
CA GLN A 46 -27.57 -25.62 34.57
C GLN A 46 -26.05 -25.50 34.48
N LEU A 47 -25.33 -26.25 35.30
CA LEU A 47 -23.88 -26.42 35.19
C LEU A 47 -23.60 -27.68 34.39
N ILE A 48 -22.92 -27.53 33.25
CA ILE A 48 -22.61 -28.63 32.33
C ILE A 48 -21.09 -28.72 32.19
N LYS A 49 -20.58 -29.92 31.91
CA LYS A 49 -19.19 -30.12 31.49
C LYS A 49 -19.18 -30.42 30.00
N ASP A 50 -18.32 -29.73 29.26
CA ASP A 50 -18.15 -29.95 27.83
C ASP A 50 -17.37 -31.24 27.54
N GLU A 51 -17.33 -31.69 26.27
CA GLU A 51 -16.58 -32.90 25.85
C GLU A 51 -15.07 -32.82 26.19
N GLU A 52 -14.53 -31.61 26.34
CA GLU A 52 -13.15 -31.32 26.77
C GLU A 52 -12.97 -31.19 28.30
N GLY A 53 -14.00 -31.49 29.10
CA GLY A 53 -13.96 -31.43 30.57
C GLY A 53 -14.11 -30.03 31.19
N ARG A 54 -14.28 -28.97 30.39
CA ARG A 54 -14.43 -27.58 30.85
C ARG A 54 -15.83 -27.33 31.42
N ARG A 55 -15.90 -26.60 32.54
CA ARG A 55 -17.16 -26.26 33.23
C ARG A 55 -17.84 -25.09 32.52
N LYS A 56 -19.09 -25.27 32.08
CA LYS A 56 -19.92 -24.26 31.41
C LYS A 56 -21.22 -24.03 32.17
N LEU A 57 -21.69 -22.79 32.16
CA LEU A 57 -23.03 -22.40 32.60
C LEU A 57 -23.95 -22.37 31.38
N LYS A 58 -24.99 -23.20 31.36
CA LYS A 58 -26.05 -23.18 30.36
C LYS A 58 -27.30 -22.51 30.93
N ILE A 59 -27.90 -21.63 30.13
CA ILE A 59 -29.18 -20.98 30.46
C ILE A 59 -30.19 -21.32 29.37
N ASP A 60 -31.33 -21.87 29.78
CA ASP A 60 -32.41 -22.32 28.93
C ASP A 60 -33.68 -21.50 29.15
N ALA A 61 -34.37 -21.18 28.06
CA ALA A 61 -35.73 -20.63 28.08
C ALA A 61 -36.66 -21.50 27.24
N TRP A 62 -37.68 -22.06 27.88
CA TRP A 62 -38.74 -22.84 27.21
C TRP A 62 -39.83 -21.92 26.66
N PHE A 63 -40.32 -22.25 25.46
CA PHE A 63 -41.34 -21.47 24.73
C PHE A 63 -40.98 -19.98 24.62
N ALA A 64 -39.71 -19.70 24.34
CA ALA A 64 -39.13 -18.37 24.34
C ALA A 64 -39.80 -17.44 23.32
N SER A 65 -40.31 -16.31 23.83
CA SER A 65 -40.63 -15.14 23.01
C SER A 65 -39.36 -14.35 22.69
N ARG A 66 -39.42 -13.38 21.76
CA ARG A 66 -38.29 -12.48 21.46
C ARG A 66 -37.76 -11.78 22.74
N LYS A 67 -38.66 -11.40 23.66
CA LYS A 67 -38.29 -10.79 24.96
C LYS A 67 -37.62 -11.79 25.90
N THR A 68 -38.12 -13.02 25.97
CA THR A 68 -37.58 -14.09 26.84
C THR A 68 -36.20 -14.55 26.36
N SER A 69 -36.00 -14.66 25.04
CA SER A 69 -34.69 -15.00 24.46
C SER A 69 -33.65 -13.90 24.73
N ALA A 70 -34.06 -12.62 24.68
CA ALA A 70 -33.18 -11.52 25.08
C ALA A 70 -32.82 -11.54 26.58
N ALA A 71 -33.73 -12.03 27.44
CA ALA A 71 -33.49 -12.15 28.88
C ALA A 71 -32.37 -13.16 29.22
N ILE A 72 -32.16 -14.20 28.39
CA ILE A 72 -31.03 -15.13 28.51
C ILE A 72 -29.71 -14.36 28.47
N ARG A 73 -29.54 -13.49 27.46
CA ARG A 73 -28.32 -12.68 27.30
C ARG A 73 -28.11 -11.71 28.45
N THR A 74 -29.19 -11.11 28.93
CA THR A 74 -29.13 -10.23 30.12
C THR A 74 -28.67 -11.00 31.35
N ALA A 75 -29.21 -12.20 31.58
CA ALA A 75 -28.80 -13.05 32.69
C ALA A 75 -27.32 -13.47 32.58
N LEU A 76 -26.87 -13.87 31.38
CA LEU A 76 -25.45 -14.17 31.12
C LEU A 76 -24.55 -12.99 31.45
N SER A 77 -24.85 -11.79 30.95
CA SER A 77 -24.07 -10.59 31.24
C SER A 77 -24.00 -10.26 32.72
N HIS A 78 -25.09 -10.47 33.48
CA HIS A 78 -25.05 -10.29 34.93
C HIS A 78 -24.13 -11.31 35.60
N VAL A 79 -24.13 -12.58 35.19
CA VAL A 79 -23.23 -13.59 35.77
C VAL A 79 -21.77 -13.32 35.38
N GLU A 80 -21.50 -12.93 34.14
CA GLU A 80 -20.17 -12.53 33.68
C GLU A 80 -19.63 -11.34 34.49
N ASN A 81 -20.50 -10.39 34.84
CA ASN A 81 -20.12 -9.29 35.71
C ASN A 81 -19.79 -9.74 37.14
N LEU A 82 -20.51 -10.71 37.70
CA LEU A 82 -20.17 -11.28 39.01
C LEU A 82 -18.80 -11.97 38.97
N ILE A 83 -18.52 -12.74 37.91
CA ILE A 83 -17.24 -13.42 37.69
C ILE A 83 -16.10 -12.40 37.58
N THR A 84 -16.27 -11.37 36.76
CA THR A 84 -15.28 -10.28 36.60
C THR A 84 -15.07 -9.51 37.91
N GLY A 85 -16.14 -9.31 38.68
CA GLY A 85 -16.11 -8.67 39.99
C GLY A 85 -15.27 -9.43 41.02
N VAL A 86 -15.46 -10.75 41.15
CA VAL A 86 -14.70 -11.57 42.12
C VAL A 86 -13.28 -11.90 41.67
N THR A 87 -12.96 -11.76 40.39
CA THR A 87 -11.62 -12.02 39.84
C THR A 87 -10.79 -10.73 39.76
N LYS A 88 -11.28 -9.71 39.06
CA LYS A 88 -10.56 -8.48 38.74
C LYS A 88 -11.02 -7.28 39.57
N GLY A 89 -12.30 -7.20 39.93
CA GLY A 89 -12.92 -6.05 40.57
C GLY A 89 -13.08 -4.86 39.62
N TYR A 90 -13.98 -3.92 39.94
CA TYR A 90 -14.33 -2.77 39.09
C TYR A 90 -13.77 -1.47 39.63
N ARG A 91 -13.33 -0.59 38.71
CA ARG A 91 -12.77 0.73 38.98
C ARG A 91 -13.41 1.79 38.10
N TYR A 92 -14.02 2.81 38.70
CA TYR A 92 -14.58 3.97 38.00
C TYR A 92 -13.76 5.19 38.35
N LYS A 93 -13.22 5.89 37.34
CA LYS A 93 -12.56 7.18 37.53
C LYS A 93 -13.55 8.30 37.23
N MET A 94 -13.62 9.29 38.10
CA MET A 94 -14.43 10.48 37.94
C MET A 94 -13.55 11.73 37.94
N ARG A 95 -13.82 12.68 37.06
CA ARG A 95 -13.09 13.96 36.97
C ARG A 95 -13.97 15.14 37.30
N PHE A 96 -13.33 16.14 37.90
CA PHE A 96 -13.98 17.43 38.15
C PHE A 96 -13.86 18.28 36.89
N VAL A 97 -15.00 18.78 36.42
CA VAL A 97 -15.08 19.70 35.30
C VAL A 97 -15.65 20.99 35.85
N TYR A 98 -14.94 22.09 35.69
CA TYR A 98 -15.40 23.40 36.13
C TYR A 98 -14.80 24.49 35.23
N ALA A 99 -15.58 25.51 34.91
CA ALA A 99 -15.13 26.68 34.16
C ALA A 99 -15.07 27.96 35.03
N HIS A 100 -15.91 28.04 36.07
CA HIS A 100 -16.10 29.27 36.84
C HIS A 100 -15.40 29.22 38.21
N PHE A 101 -15.67 28.19 39.00
CA PHE A 101 -15.14 28.05 40.37
C PHE A 101 -14.53 26.66 40.58
N PRO A 102 -13.33 26.54 41.17
CA PRO A 102 -12.70 25.26 41.41
C PRO A 102 -13.47 24.45 42.46
N ILE A 103 -13.80 23.20 42.13
CA ILE A 103 -14.54 22.28 43.01
C ILE A 103 -13.54 21.58 43.93
N ASN A 104 -13.80 21.59 45.24
CA ASN A 104 -12.99 20.88 46.23
C ASN A 104 -13.72 19.63 46.72
N ALA A 105 -13.04 18.49 46.75
CA ALA A 105 -13.60 17.25 47.29
C ALA A 105 -12.68 16.65 48.37
N SER A 106 -13.24 16.40 49.55
CA SER A 106 -12.56 15.76 50.67
C SER A 106 -13.20 14.42 50.97
N ILE A 107 -12.37 13.39 51.13
CA ILE A 107 -12.81 12.04 51.48
C ILE A 107 -12.86 11.95 53.01
N THR A 108 -13.95 11.42 53.55
CA THR A 108 -14.23 11.35 54.99
C THR A 108 -14.70 9.93 55.34
N ASN A 109 -14.61 9.53 56.62
CA ASN A 109 -15.01 8.19 57.10
C ASN A 109 -14.26 7.04 56.39
N SER A 110 -12.93 6.97 56.53
CA SER A 110 -12.12 5.82 56.07
C SER A 110 -12.45 5.36 54.63
N ASN A 111 -12.51 6.30 53.67
CA ASN A 111 -12.79 6.05 52.23
C ASN A 111 -14.23 5.60 51.90
N THR A 112 -15.21 5.86 52.77
CA THR A 112 -16.63 5.49 52.53
C THR A 112 -17.58 6.67 52.34
N ALA A 113 -17.13 7.91 52.51
CA ALA A 113 -17.95 9.10 52.24
C ALA A 113 -17.13 10.20 51.55
N ILE A 114 -17.79 11.06 50.78
CA ILE A 114 -17.18 12.21 50.13
C ILE A 114 -17.97 13.49 50.39
N GLU A 115 -17.25 14.54 50.75
CA GLU A 115 -17.77 15.90 50.90
C GLU A 115 -17.29 16.78 49.75
N ILE A 116 -18.24 17.36 49.02
CA ILE A 116 -17.99 18.23 47.87
C ILE A 116 -18.32 19.66 48.28
N ARG A 117 -17.34 20.55 48.13
CA ARG A 117 -17.37 21.95 48.55
C ARG A 117 -17.12 22.87 47.36
N ASN A 118 -17.59 24.11 47.46
CA ASN A 118 -17.39 25.15 46.45
C ASN A 118 -17.97 24.83 45.06
N PHE A 119 -18.97 23.95 44.98
CA PHE A 119 -19.65 23.64 43.73
C PHE A 119 -20.45 24.88 43.26
N LEU A 120 -20.14 25.41 42.06
CA LEU A 120 -20.68 26.68 41.54
C LEU A 120 -20.49 27.91 42.47
N GLY A 121 -19.49 27.86 43.37
CA GLY A 121 -19.27 28.94 44.35
C GLY A 121 -20.24 28.93 45.54
N GLU A 122 -21.05 27.87 45.71
CA GLU A 122 -21.96 27.73 46.84
C GLU A 122 -21.19 27.46 48.14
N LYS A 123 -21.61 28.10 49.25
CA LYS A 123 -21.11 27.79 50.62
C LYS A 123 -21.63 26.44 51.17
N LYS A 124 -22.56 25.78 50.46
CA LYS A 124 -23.20 24.54 50.90
C LYS A 124 -22.31 23.32 50.62
N VAL A 125 -22.03 22.53 51.64
CA VAL A 125 -21.30 21.26 51.51
C VAL A 125 -22.28 20.16 51.10
N ARG A 126 -21.92 19.38 50.07
CA ARG A 126 -22.70 18.23 49.58
C ARG A 126 -22.01 16.95 50.00
N LYS A 127 -22.63 16.19 50.92
CA LYS A 127 -22.14 14.90 51.38
C LYS A 127 -22.79 13.75 50.60
N VAL A 128 -21.97 12.76 50.22
CA VAL A 128 -22.41 11.52 49.56
C VAL A 128 -21.75 10.34 50.24
N ASP A 129 -22.56 9.44 50.78
CA ASP A 129 -22.12 8.18 51.38
C ASP A 129 -22.06 7.09 50.30
N MET A 130 -20.98 6.30 50.29
CA MET A 130 -20.79 5.19 49.35
C MET A 130 -21.62 3.98 49.78
N LEU A 131 -21.94 3.10 48.82
CA LEU A 131 -22.65 1.86 49.10
C LEU A 131 -21.67 0.81 49.66
N GLU A 132 -22.21 -0.16 50.38
CA GLU A 132 -21.43 -1.20 51.06
C GLU A 132 -20.51 -1.95 50.07
N GLY A 133 -19.22 -2.04 50.41
CA GLY A 133 -18.20 -2.68 49.55
C GLY A 133 -17.61 -1.80 48.45
N VAL A 134 -17.90 -0.49 48.43
CA VAL A 134 -17.29 0.49 47.50
C VAL A 134 -16.39 1.46 48.28
N SER A 135 -15.13 1.56 47.88
CA SER A 135 -14.14 2.50 48.44
C SER A 135 -13.85 3.64 47.47
N ILE A 136 -13.64 4.85 48.00
CA ILE A 136 -13.26 6.03 47.21
C ILE A 136 -11.87 6.54 47.59
N VAL A 137 -11.03 6.80 46.59
CA VAL A 137 -9.66 7.28 46.74
C VAL A 137 -9.42 8.44 45.78
N ARG A 138 -8.57 9.40 46.16
CA ARG A 138 -8.14 10.48 45.24
C ARG A 138 -6.91 10.02 44.46
N SER A 139 -6.90 10.23 43.15
CA SER A 139 -5.78 9.83 42.29
C SER A 139 -4.53 10.65 42.61
N GLU A 140 -3.39 9.99 42.85
CA GLU A 140 -2.09 10.68 43.08
C GLU A 140 -1.50 11.22 41.78
N LYS A 141 -1.74 10.53 40.66
CA LYS A 141 -1.13 10.81 39.35
C LYS A 141 -1.82 11.96 38.61
N VAL A 142 -3.09 12.20 38.90
CA VAL A 142 -3.93 13.15 38.17
C VAL A 142 -4.67 14.03 39.16
N LYS A 143 -4.40 15.35 39.06
CA LYS A 143 -5.14 16.36 39.82
C LYS A 143 -6.63 16.31 39.45
N ASP A 144 -7.49 16.45 40.46
CA ASP A 144 -8.95 16.57 40.31
C ASP A 144 -9.65 15.33 39.72
N GLU A 145 -9.14 14.15 40.13
CA GLU A 145 -9.69 12.84 39.78
C GLU A 145 -9.97 12.00 41.04
N LEU A 146 -11.15 11.38 41.08
CA LEU A 146 -11.58 10.40 42.09
C LEU A 146 -11.61 9.01 41.47
N VAL A 147 -11.25 8.01 42.27
CA VAL A 147 -11.26 6.60 41.89
C VAL A 147 -12.20 5.87 42.84
N LEU A 148 -13.23 5.22 42.29
CA LEU A 148 -14.17 4.37 43.03
C LEU A 148 -13.86 2.91 42.69
N ASP A 149 -13.51 2.12 43.69
CA ASP A 149 -13.20 0.71 43.57
C ASP A 149 -14.24 -0.14 44.31
N GLY A 150 -14.63 -1.27 43.73
CA GLY A 150 -15.53 -2.23 44.38
C GLY A 150 -15.67 -3.53 43.60
N ASN A 151 -16.21 -4.57 44.24
CA ASN A 151 -16.37 -5.88 43.59
C ASN A 151 -17.67 -5.99 42.78
N ASP A 152 -18.73 -5.24 43.13
CA ASP A 152 -20.02 -5.24 42.40
C ASP A 152 -20.16 -3.97 41.53
N ILE A 153 -20.29 -4.17 40.21
CA ILE A 153 -20.46 -3.09 39.23
C ILE A 153 -21.71 -2.23 39.49
N GLU A 154 -22.79 -2.81 40.02
CA GLU A 154 -24.03 -2.07 40.27
C GLU A 154 -23.87 -1.12 41.46
N LEU A 155 -23.16 -1.57 42.51
CA LEU A 155 -22.87 -0.72 43.66
C LEU A 155 -21.89 0.39 43.29
N VAL A 156 -20.79 0.07 42.57
CA VAL A 156 -19.81 1.07 42.11
C VAL A 156 -20.45 2.11 41.19
N SER A 157 -21.24 1.66 40.20
CA SER A 157 -21.90 2.57 39.26
C SER A 157 -22.98 3.42 39.91
N ARG A 158 -23.73 2.88 40.88
CA ARG A 158 -24.74 3.64 41.64
C ARG A 158 -24.08 4.66 42.57
N SER A 159 -22.98 4.33 43.22
CA SER A 159 -22.19 5.29 44.01
C SER A 159 -21.66 6.44 43.13
N ALA A 160 -21.12 6.15 41.95
CA ALA A 160 -20.70 7.19 40.99
C ALA A 160 -21.89 8.03 40.50
N ALA A 161 -23.05 7.42 40.28
CA ALA A 161 -24.27 8.12 39.89
C ALA A 161 -24.78 9.06 41.01
N LEU A 162 -24.71 8.65 42.28
CA LEU A 162 -25.09 9.49 43.42
C LEU A 162 -24.21 10.75 43.50
N ILE A 163 -22.90 10.62 43.27
CA ILE A 163 -21.97 11.76 43.21
C ILE A 163 -22.37 12.71 42.08
N ASN A 164 -22.58 12.20 40.86
CA ASN A 164 -22.97 13.02 39.72
C ASN A 164 -24.32 13.71 39.95
N GLN A 165 -25.34 12.98 40.41
CA GLN A 165 -26.67 13.54 40.70
C GLN A 165 -26.63 14.64 41.75
N LYS A 166 -25.77 14.52 42.76
CA LYS A 166 -25.55 15.56 43.77
C LYS A 166 -24.80 16.76 43.20
N CYS A 167 -24.02 16.61 42.14
CA CYS A 167 -23.34 17.69 41.40
C CYS A 167 -24.06 18.10 40.11
N HIS A 168 -25.32 17.71 39.91
CA HIS A 168 -26.04 18.09 38.71
C HIS A 168 -26.59 19.53 38.84
N VAL A 169 -26.25 20.39 37.88
CA VAL A 169 -26.77 21.76 37.82
C VAL A 169 -28.26 21.72 37.50
N LYS A 170 -29.08 22.37 38.34
CA LYS A 170 -30.53 22.51 38.13
C LYS A 170 -30.87 23.98 37.96
N ASN A 171 -31.92 24.28 37.19
CA ASN A 171 -32.44 25.64 36.99
C ASN A 171 -31.44 26.65 36.40
N LYS A 172 -30.45 26.19 35.63
CA LYS A 172 -29.53 27.02 34.84
C LYS A 172 -29.36 26.43 33.43
N ASP A 173 -28.93 27.26 32.48
CA ASP A 173 -28.64 26.80 31.11
C ASP A 173 -27.40 25.89 31.11
N ILE A 174 -27.65 24.61 30.85
CA ILE A 174 -26.61 23.56 30.78
C ILE A 174 -25.61 23.78 29.66
N ARG A 175 -25.89 24.65 28.67
CA ARG A 175 -24.91 25.02 27.64
C ARG A 175 -23.84 25.99 28.13
N LYS A 176 -24.10 26.70 29.22
CA LYS A 176 -23.18 27.66 29.84
C LYS A 176 -22.59 27.14 31.16
N PHE A 177 -23.36 26.38 31.93
CA PHE A 177 -22.95 25.84 33.23
C PHE A 177 -22.81 24.31 33.17
N LEU A 178 -21.65 23.84 32.71
CA LEU A 178 -21.29 22.42 32.60
C LEU A 178 -20.51 21.89 33.82
N ASP A 179 -20.32 22.72 34.85
CA ASP A 179 -19.56 22.39 36.05
C ASP A 179 -20.18 21.17 36.75
N GLY A 180 -19.37 20.16 37.10
CA GLY A 180 -19.83 18.88 37.60
C GLY A 180 -18.72 17.87 37.83
N ILE A 181 -19.08 16.73 38.42
CA ILE A 181 -18.18 15.58 38.58
C ILE A 181 -18.70 14.45 37.69
N TYR A 182 -17.92 14.10 36.67
CA TYR A 182 -18.34 13.17 35.63
C TYR A 182 -17.45 11.93 35.61
N VAL A 183 -18.03 10.78 35.25
CA VAL A 183 -17.25 9.56 35.02
C VAL A 183 -16.40 9.75 33.76
N SER A 184 -15.08 9.72 33.91
CA SER A 184 -14.11 9.84 32.81
C SER A 184 -13.77 8.47 32.22
N GLU A 185 -13.64 7.46 33.06
CA GLU A 185 -13.17 6.12 32.69
C GLU A 185 -13.84 5.03 33.52
N LYS A 186 -14.05 3.87 32.91
CA LYS A 186 -14.55 2.66 33.57
C LYS A 186 -13.63 1.51 33.20
N GLY A 187 -13.15 0.77 34.18
CA GLY A 187 -12.22 -0.35 33.98
C GLY A 187 -12.26 -1.34 35.14
N THR A 188 -11.24 -2.20 35.20
CA THR A 188 -10.99 -3.14 36.29
C THR A 188 -9.87 -2.66 37.21
N VAL A 189 -9.82 -3.15 38.45
CA VAL A 189 -8.79 -2.76 39.42
C VAL A 189 -7.41 -3.28 39.02
N PHE A 190 -7.37 -4.52 38.51
CA PHE A 190 -6.20 -5.09 37.87
C PHE A 190 -6.30 -4.85 36.36
N GLU A 191 -5.45 -3.97 35.84
CA GLU A 191 -5.20 -3.88 34.40
C GLU A 191 -4.22 -4.98 34.04
N GLU A 192 -4.70 -5.90 33.23
CA GLU A 192 -3.87 -6.87 32.54
C GLU A 192 -3.19 -6.11 31.39
N ASP A 193 -1.86 -6.03 31.36
CA ASP A 193 -1.05 -5.44 30.29
C ASP A 193 -1.22 -6.24 28.98
N PHE A 194 -2.41 -6.20 28.41
CA PHE A 194 -2.79 -6.93 27.21
C PHE A 194 -2.77 -5.99 26.00
N HIS A 195 -1.57 -5.57 25.61
CA HIS A 195 -1.32 -4.90 24.33
C HIS A 195 -1.35 -5.89 23.13
N PHE A 196 -2.01 -7.05 23.22
CA PHE A 196 -2.00 -8.03 22.12
C PHE A 196 -3.28 -8.85 21.85
N LEU A 197 -4.42 -8.60 22.52
CA LEU A 197 -5.65 -9.38 22.28
C LEU A 197 -6.91 -8.57 21.95
N TYR A 198 -6.79 -7.37 21.40
CA TYR A 198 -7.95 -6.59 20.92
C TYR A 198 -8.30 -6.91 19.47
N MET A 199 -8.93 -8.07 19.23
CA MET A 199 -9.71 -8.30 18.00
C MET A 199 -10.96 -9.19 18.16
N CYS A 200 -11.36 -9.61 19.36
CA CYS A 200 -12.48 -10.54 19.51
C CYS A 200 -13.36 -10.37 20.78
N HIS A 201 -13.75 -9.15 21.18
CA HIS A 201 -14.99 -8.96 21.98
C HIS A 201 -15.38 -7.48 22.13
N LEU A 202 -16.02 -6.90 21.10
CA LEU A 202 -16.69 -5.60 21.24
C LEU A 202 -18.01 -5.62 20.45
N GLU A 203 -19.03 -6.16 21.10
CA GLU A 203 -20.42 -5.85 20.82
C GLU A 203 -20.97 -5.14 22.07
N ARG A 204 -21.62 -3.98 21.87
CA ARG A 204 -22.27 -3.09 22.87
C ARG A 204 -21.42 -2.05 23.62
N SER A 205 -20.98 -1.01 22.90
CA SER A 205 -20.98 0.38 23.41
C SER A 205 -20.81 1.41 22.28
N SER A 206 -21.35 1.11 21.10
CA SER A 206 -20.90 1.69 19.81
C SER A 206 -21.81 2.75 19.20
N LEU A 207 -22.37 3.71 19.96
CA LEU A 207 -23.01 4.87 19.32
C LEU A 207 -22.20 6.17 19.44
N SER A 208 -21.65 6.52 20.61
CA SER A 208 -20.88 7.77 20.76
C SER A 208 -19.41 7.62 20.38
N THR A 209 -18.75 6.55 20.85
CA THR A 209 -17.38 6.20 20.46
C THR A 209 -17.32 5.73 19.03
N MET A 210 -18.34 5.06 18.51
CA MET A 210 -18.37 4.67 17.10
C MET A 210 -18.69 5.85 16.16
N ALA A 211 -19.46 6.85 16.59
CA ALA A 211 -19.61 8.10 15.85
C ALA A 211 -18.31 8.92 15.85
N CYS A 212 -17.57 8.97 16.97
CA CYS A 212 -16.28 9.64 17.06
C CYS A 212 -15.19 8.91 16.24
N ILE A 213 -15.15 7.58 16.35
CA ILE A 213 -14.25 6.73 15.56
C ILE A 213 -14.66 6.75 14.08
N MET A 214 -15.95 6.77 13.70
CA MET A 214 -16.37 6.96 12.30
C MET A 214 -16.02 8.35 11.79
N LYS A 215 -16.19 9.41 12.59
CA LYS A 215 -15.80 10.80 12.25
C LYS A 215 -14.29 10.94 12.00
N LEU A 216 -13.44 10.12 12.64
CA LEU A 216 -11.99 10.06 12.35
C LEU A 216 -11.62 9.02 11.28
N TYR A 217 -12.27 7.86 11.28
CA TYR A 217 -11.96 6.69 10.44
C TYR A 217 -12.45 6.85 9.01
N ILE A 218 -13.63 7.46 8.77
CA ILE A 218 -14.14 7.72 7.41
C ILE A 218 -13.19 8.65 6.62
N PRO A 219 -12.69 9.77 7.18
CA PRO A 219 -11.70 10.59 6.47
C PRO A 219 -10.31 9.93 6.39
N LEU A 220 -9.86 9.16 7.40
CA LEU A 220 -8.57 8.43 7.36
C LEU A 220 -8.57 7.28 6.34
N LYS A 221 -9.63 6.45 6.31
CA LYS A 221 -9.85 5.38 5.32
C LYS A 221 -10.09 5.95 3.93
N GLY A 222 -10.84 7.05 3.83
CA GLY A 222 -11.04 7.81 2.60
C GLY A 222 -9.78 8.51 2.09
N SER A 223 -8.77 8.73 2.95
CA SER A 223 -7.45 9.24 2.54
C SER A 223 -6.56 8.11 2.04
N ALA A 224 -6.49 6.98 2.75
CA ALA A 224 -5.69 5.81 2.34
C ALA A 224 -6.16 5.21 1.01
N ILE A 225 -7.47 4.99 0.84
CA ILE A 225 -8.05 4.48 -0.43
C ILE A 225 -7.81 5.47 -1.57
N ARG A 226 -7.83 6.77 -1.29
CA ARG A 226 -7.60 7.83 -2.28
C ARG A 226 -6.17 7.82 -2.81
N HIS A 227 -5.17 7.65 -1.95
CA HIS A 227 -3.78 7.50 -2.39
C HIS A 227 -3.56 6.20 -3.16
N GLN A 228 -4.22 5.10 -2.75
CA GLN A 228 -4.13 3.82 -3.47
C GLN A 228 -4.75 3.88 -4.87
N VAL A 229 -5.93 4.48 -5.01
CA VAL A 229 -6.60 4.64 -6.31
C VAL A 229 -5.81 5.59 -7.22
N LEU A 230 -5.23 6.66 -6.66
CA LEU A 230 -4.34 7.57 -7.41
C LEU A 230 -3.10 6.84 -7.94
N LEU A 231 -2.42 6.07 -7.09
CA LEU A 231 -1.23 5.29 -7.47
C LEU A 231 -1.55 4.19 -8.48
N ALA A 232 -2.69 3.51 -8.31
CA ALA A 232 -3.14 2.51 -9.28
C ALA A 232 -3.44 3.15 -10.64
N MET A 233 -4.09 4.33 -10.66
CA MET A 233 -4.38 5.03 -11.91
C MET A 233 -3.12 5.53 -12.60
N THR A 234 -2.14 6.10 -11.89
CA THR A 234 -0.87 6.51 -12.52
C THR A 234 -0.13 5.31 -13.10
N PHE A 235 -0.09 4.18 -12.38
CA PHE A 235 0.49 2.93 -12.87
C PHE A 235 -0.19 2.41 -14.14
N ILE A 236 -1.52 2.43 -14.21
CA ILE A 236 -2.28 2.04 -15.41
C ILE A 236 -1.88 2.93 -16.60
N GLN A 237 -1.70 4.24 -16.42
CA GLN A 237 -1.33 5.15 -17.51
C GLN A 237 0.09 4.90 -18.03
N PHE A 238 1.03 4.48 -17.19
CA PHE A 238 2.34 4.00 -17.64
C PHE A 238 2.22 2.79 -18.56
N GLY A 239 1.34 1.84 -18.21
CA GLY A 239 1.03 0.68 -19.05
C GLY A 239 0.39 1.06 -20.40
N PHE A 240 -0.55 1.99 -20.40
CA PHE A 240 -1.17 2.46 -21.64
C PHE A 240 -0.20 3.25 -22.52
N ALA A 241 0.71 4.03 -21.93
CA ALA A 241 1.75 4.73 -22.69
C ALA A 241 2.76 3.77 -23.34
N GLY A 242 3.14 2.68 -22.66
CA GLY A 242 3.94 1.62 -23.28
C GLY A 242 3.17 0.85 -24.36
N MET A 243 1.87 0.60 -24.14
CA MET A 243 1.01 -0.13 -25.07
C MET A 243 0.94 0.56 -26.44
N THR A 244 0.74 1.88 -26.47
CA THR A 244 0.59 2.64 -27.72
C THR A 244 1.85 2.55 -28.60
N LEU A 245 3.04 2.68 -27.99
CA LEU A 245 4.33 2.66 -28.68
C LEU A 245 4.70 1.26 -29.16
N ILE A 246 4.61 0.25 -28.28
CA ILE A 246 5.00 -1.13 -28.59
C ILE A 246 3.99 -1.76 -29.58
N SER A 247 2.70 -1.44 -29.47
CA SER A 247 1.71 -1.89 -30.46
C SER A 247 1.95 -1.23 -31.82
N LYS A 248 2.24 0.08 -31.86
CA LYS A 248 2.54 0.76 -33.13
C LYS A 248 3.79 0.18 -33.81
N ALA A 249 4.82 -0.18 -33.04
CA ALA A 249 6.00 -0.85 -33.57
C ALA A 249 5.65 -2.21 -34.22
N ALA A 250 4.85 -3.05 -33.56
CA ALA A 250 4.42 -4.33 -34.10
C ALA A 250 3.53 -4.19 -35.36
N LEU A 251 2.65 -3.18 -35.39
CA LEU A 251 1.81 -2.88 -36.55
C LEU A 251 2.65 -2.40 -37.74
N ASN A 252 3.65 -1.54 -37.50
CA ASN A 252 4.55 -1.07 -38.54
C ASN A 252 5.45 -2.18 -39.10
N ASP A 253 5.72 -3.23 -38.31
CA ASP A 253 6.42 -4.45 -38.74
C ASP A 253 5.51 -5.42 -39.54
N GLY A 254 4.32 -4.97 -39.92
CA GLY A 254 3.39 -5.69 -40.79
C GLY A 254 2.48 -6.69 -40.08
N MET A 255 2.22 -6.52 -38.78
CA MET A 255 1.20 -7.31 -38.08
C MET A 255 -0.21 -6.76 -38.35
N ASN A 256 -1.15 -7.64 -38.67
CA ASN A 256 -2.55 -7.24 -38.87
C ASN A 256 -3.18 -6.78 -37.53
N PRO A 257 -3.83 -5.61 -37.48
CA PRO A 257 -4.38 -5.03 -36.25
C PRO A 257 -5.52 -5.84 -35.61
N LEU A 258 -6.35 -6.52 -36.41
CA LEU A 258 -7.48 -7.31 -35.91
C LEU A 258 -6.98 -8.62 -35.29
N VAL A 259 -6.05 -9.28 -35.98
CA VAL A 259 -5.37 -10.49 -35.49
C VAL A 259 -4.58 -10.17 -34.21
N PHE A 260 -3.94 -8.99 -34.14
CA PHE A 260 -3.28 -8.49 -32.92
C PHE A 260 -4.24 -8.43 -31.74
N ASN A 261 -5.41 -7.83 -31.90
CA ASN A 261 -6.38 -7.71 -30.80
C ASN A 261 -6.93 -9.08 -30.38
N ALA A 262 -7.26 -9.95 -31.35
CA ALA A 262 -7.77 -11.30 -31.06
C ALA A 262 -6.81 -12.09 -30.17
N TYR A 263 -5.54 -12.18 -30.55
CA TYR A 263 -4.53 -12.87 -29.75
C TYR A 263 -4.29 -12.20 -28.39
N ARG A 264 -4.34 -10.86 -28.32
CA ARG A 264 -4.16 -10.10 -27.07
C ARG A 264 -5.23 -10.47 -26.06
N GLN A 265 -6.48 -10.58 -26.51
CA GLN A 265 -7.62 -10.96 -25.66
C GLN A 265 -7.55 -12.41 -25.20
N VAL A 266 -7.06 -13.32 -26.06
CA VAL A 266 -6.85 -14.73 -25.68
C VAL A 266 -5.83 -14.82 -24.53
N ILE A 267 -4.66 -14.19 -24.66
CA ILE A 267 -3.63 -14.19 -23.61
C ILE A 267 -4.18 -13.59 -22.31
N ALA A 268 -4.89 -12.47 -22.39
CA ALA A 268 -5.48 -11.82 -21.23
C ALA A 268 -6.48 -12.71 -20.49
N THR A 269 -7.28 -13.46 -21.26
CA THR A 269 -8.26 -14.42 -20.72
C THR A 269 -7.58 -15.52 -19.93
N PHE A 270 -6.48 -16.10 -20.44
CA PHE A 270 -5.70 -17.09 -19.70
C PHE A 270 -5.13 -16.54 -18.39
N VAL A 271 -4.55 -15.34 -18.42
CA VAL A 271 -3.97 -14.69 -17.22
C VAL A 271 -5.04 -14.41 -16.17
N LEU A 272 -6.18 -13.82 -16.58
CA LEU A 272 -7.29 -13.51 -15.68
C LEU A 272 -7.97 -14.77 -15.15
N ALA A 273 -8.12 -15.82 -15.97
CA ALA A 273 -8.64 -17.10 -15.54
C ALA A 273 -7.75 -17.73 -14.45
N LEU A 274 -6.42 -17.69 -14.62
CA LEU A 274 -5.47 -18.16 -13.60
C LEU A 274 -5.62 -17.38 -12.29
N LEU A 275 -5.72 -16.04 -12.36
CA LEU A 275 -5.92 -15.19 -11.18
C LEU A 275 -7.26 -15.47 -10.48
N VAL A 276 -8.33 -15.72 -11.25
CA VAL A 276 -9.65 -16.08 -10.71
C VAL A 276 -9.60 -17.42 -9.99
N LEU A 277 -8.93 -18.43 -10.56
CA LEU A 277 -8.78 -19.75 -9.95
C LEU A 277 -8.00 -19.69 -8.63
N LEU A 278 -6.99 -18.82 -8.53
CA LEU A 278 -6.19 -18.65 -7.32
C LEU A 278 -6.90 -17.81 -6.25
N MET A 279 -7.57 -16.72 -6.63
CA MET A 279 -8.07 -15.72 -5.67
C MET A 279 -9.56 -15.82 -5.35
N GLU A 280 -10.39 -16.34 -6.26
CA GLU A 280 -11.86 -16.31 -6.13
C GLU A 280 -12.51 -17.70 -6.20
N ARG A 281 -11.78 -18.77 -5.85
CA ARG A 281 -12.26 -20.18 -5.93
C ARG A 281 -13.57 -20.46 -5.17
N LYS A 282 -13.83 -19.77 -4.05
CA LYS A 282 -14.99 -20.02 -3.15
C LYS A 282 -16.22 -19.11 -3.34
N LYS A 283 -16.20 -18.16 -4.28
CA LYS A 283 -17.33 -17.25 -4.54
C LYS A 283 -18.08 -17.67 -5.81
N SER A 284 -18.94 -18.68 -5.76
CA SER A 284 -19.74 -19.08 -6.92
C SER A 284 -21.19 -18.66 -6.73
N GLY A 285 -21.68 -17.76 -7.59
CA GLY A 285 -23.10 -17.49 -7.78
C GLY A 285 -23.46 -17.81 -9.22
N SER A 286 -24.63 -18.41 -9.44
CA SER A 286 -25.17 -18.69 -10.78
C SER A 286 -25.31 -17.39 -11.57
N LEU A 287 -24.87 -17.38 -12.84
CA LEU A 287 -25.04 -16.25 -13.75
C LEU A 287 -26.41 -16.37 -14.44
N PRO A 288 -27.40 -15.52 -14.13
CA PRO A 288 -28.67 -15.53 -14.85
C PRO A 288 -28.47 -15.02 -16.29
N PHE A 289 -29.24 -15.57 -17.23
CA PHE A 289 -29.12 -15.26 -18.66
C PHE A 289 -29.21 -13.75 -18.97
N SER A 290 -30.12 -13.02 -18.30
CA SER A 290 -30.25 -11.57 -18.46
C SER A 290 -28.95 -10.81 -18.10
N LEU A 291 -28.24 -11.25 -17.05
CA LEU A 291 -26.97 -10.65 -16.66
C LEU A 291 -25.85 -11.03 -17.64
N PHE A 292 -25.84 -12.27 -18.12
CA PHE A 292 -24.93 -12.70 -19.17
C PHE A 292 -25.08 -11.85 -20.44
N CYS A 293 -26.31 -11.56 -20.89
CA CYS A 293 -26.55 -10.68 -22.04
C CYS A 293 -26.00 -9.26 -21.81
N LYS A 294 -26.17 -8.70 -20.60
CA LYS A 294 -25.58 -7.39 -20.25
C LYS A 294 -24.05 -7.42 -20.28
N ILE A 295 -23.44 -8.49 -19.79
CA ILE A 295 -21.98 -8.66 -19.84
C ILE A 295 -21.49 -8.85 -21.29
N PHE A 296 -22.25 -9.57 -22.11
CA PHE A 296 -21.94 -9.79 -23.53
C PHE A 296 -21.93 -8.48 -24.32
N VAL A 297 -22.96 -7.64 -24.15
CA VAL A 297 -23.02 -6.32 -24.80
C VAL A 297 -21.92 -5.40 -24.28
N ALA A 298 -21.63 -5.44 -22.97
CA ALA A 298 -20.53 -4.67 -22.40
C ALA A 298 -19.16 -5.12 -22.96
N ALA A 299 -18.93 -6.43 -23.12
CA ALA A 299 -17.71 -6.96 -23.74
C ALA A 299 -17.59 -6.54 -25.21
N LEU A 300 -18.70 -6.53 -25.95
CA LEU A 300 -18.74 -6.08 -27.33
C LEU A 300 -18.36 -4.60 -27.48
N LEU A 301 -18.98 -3.72 -26.69
CA LEU A 301 -18.74 -2.27 -26.77
C LEU A 301 -17.36 -1.87 -26.27
N GLY A 302 -16.85 -2.54 -25.23
CA GLY A 302 -15.54 -2.25 -24.67
C GLY A 302 -14.43 -3.05 -25.35
N PRO A 303 -13.94 -4.13 -24.73
CA PRO A 303 -12.72 -4.81 -25.14
C PRO A 303 -12.69 -5.32 -26.59
N THR A 304 -13.84 -5.54 -27.24
CA THR A 304 -13.91 -5.94 -28.65
C THR A 304 -13.89 -4.72 -29.58
N LEU A 305 -15.03 -4.06 -29.77
CA LEU A 305 -15.22 -3.04 -30.80
C LEU A 305 -14.29 -1.83 -30.60
N SER A 306 -14.12 -1.37 -29.36
CA SER A 306 -13.25 -0.21 -29.12
C SER A 306 -11.79 -0.50 -29.44
N LEU A 307 -11.28 -1.70 -29.13
CA LEU A 307 -9.87 -2.04 -29.39
C LEU A 307 -9.63 -2.38 -30.85
N ASP A 308 -10.55 -3.08 -31.51
CA ASP A 308 -10.44 -3.35 -32.95
C ASP A 308 -10.38 -2.02 -33.72
N LEU A 309 -11.31 -1.10 -33.43
CA LEU A 309 -11.32 0.24 -34.01
C LEU A 309 -10.05 1.03 -33.64
N TYR A 310 -9.60 0.95 -32.39
CA TYR A 310 -8.38 1.61 -31.92
C TYR A 310 -7.14 1.14 -32.69
N TYR A 311 -6.97 -0.16 -32.89
CA TYR A 311 -5.77 -0.71 -33.54
C TYR A 311 -5.77 -0.51 -35.05
N VAL A 312 -6.92 -0.63 -35.69
CA VAL A 312 -7.05 -0.25 -37.12
C VAL A 312 -6.75 1.24 -37.29
N ALA A 313 -7.28 2.10 -36.42
CA ALA A 313 -7.01 3.52 -36.45
C ALA A 313 -5.54 3.85 -36.11
N LEU A 314 -4.92 3.13 -35.17
CA LEU A 314 -3.50 3.27 -34.81
C LEU A 314 -2.59 2.81 -35.96
N HIS A 315 -2.99 1.81 -36.75
CA HIS A 315 -2.27 1.43 -37.97
C HIS A 315 -2.30 2.58 -38.99
N LEU A 316 -3.47 3.20 -39.20
CA LEU A 316 -3.68 4.28 -40.17
C LEU A 316 -3.14 5.66 -39.74
N THR A 317 -2.82 5.85 -38.45
CA THR A 317 -2.40 7.15 -37.89
C THR A 317 -1.10 7.05 -37.09
N SER A 318 -0.57 8.18 -36.60
CA SER A 318 0.59 8.17 -35.72
C SER A 318 0.18 7.88 -34.27
N ALA A 319 1.08 7.26 -33.48
CA ALA A 319 0.82 6.98 -32.06
C ALA A 319 0.53 8.25 -31.25
N THR A 320 1.16 9.37 -31.61
CA THR A 320 0.91 10.67 -30.97
C THR A 320 -0.47 11.21 -31.32
N PHE A 321 -0.90 11.11 -32.59
CA PHE A 321 -2.22 11.54 -33.01
C PHE A 321 -3.33 10.67 -32.39
N ALA A 322 -3.11 9.36 -32.30
CA ALA A 322 -3.99 8.45 -31.59
C ALA A 322 -4.14 8.87 -30.11
N ALA A 323 -3.03 9.06 -29.41
CA ALA A 323 -3.03 9.50 -28.01
C ALA A 323 -3.67 10.89 -27.81
N ALA A 324 -3.63 11.76 -28.83
CA ALA A 324 -4.31 13.06 -28.82
C ALA A 324 -5.83 12.92 -28.76
N ILE A 325 -6.40 12.11 -29.66
CA ILE A 325 -7.84 11.89 -29.76
C ILE A 325 -8.37 11.17 -28.52
N LEU A 326 -7.60 10.26 -27.94
CA LEU A 326 -7.96 9.57 -26.69
C LEU A 326 -8.16 10.51 -25.49
N ASN A 327 -7.73 11.79 -25.56
CA ASN A 327 -8.01 12.79 -24.51
C ASN A 327 -9.45 13.31 -24.53
N SER A 328 -10.22 12.96 -25.57
CA SER A 328 -11.67 13.15 -25.59
C SER A 328 -12.41 12.18 -24.65
N ILE A 329 -11.79 11.05 -24.24
CA ILE A 329 -12.39 10.06 -23.34
C ILE A 329 -12.94 10.71 -22.05
N PRO A 330 -12.20 11.53 -21.29
CA PRO A 330 -12.76 12.18 -20.10
C PRO A 330 -13.99 13.05 -20.38
N VAL A 331 -14.04 13.74 -21.53
CA VAL A 331 -15.16 14.60 -21.91
C VAL A 331 -16.40 13.77 -22.20
N VAL A 332 -16.26 12.75 -23.06
CA VAL A 332 -17.36 11.86 -23.45
C VAL A 332 -17.86 11.07 -22.22
N THR A 333 -16.95 10.60 -21.37
CA THR A 333 -17.30 9.88 -20.13
C THR A 333 -18.04 10.79 -19.15
N PHE A 334 -17.65 12.07 -19.03
CA PHE A 334 -18.34 13.03 -18.17
C PHE A 334 -19.78 13.29 -18.64
N VAL A 335 -19.98 13.53 -19.94
CA VAL A 335 -21.31 13.75 -20.53
C VAL A 335 -22.20 12.53 -20.32
N LEU A 336 -21.69 11.32 -20.63
CA LEU A 336 -22.43 10.07 -20.41
C LEU A 336 -22.74 9.82 -18.93
N ALA A 337 -21.82 10.15 -18.02
CA ALA A 337 -22.04 10.02 -16.58
C ALA A 337 -23.15 10.97 -16.08
N ILE A 338 -23.28 12.17 -16.66
CA ILE A 338 -24.39 13.09 -16.34
C ILE A 338 -25.72 12.52 -16.86
N ILE A 339 -25.76 12.07 -18.12
CA ILE A 339 -26.97 11.50 -18.73
C ILE A 339 -27.48 10.30 -17.93
N MET A 340 -26.57 9.47 -17.42
CA MET A 340 -26.92 8.30 -16.60
C MET A 340 -27.12 8.62 -15.11
N GLY A 341 -27.08 9.88 -14.70
CA GLY A 341 -27.25 10.29 -13.31
C GLY A 341 -26.17 9.78 -12.36
N LEU A 342 -24.98 9.43 -12.87
CA LEU A 342 -23.83 8.97 -12.10
C LEU A 342 -22.99 10.14 -11.54
N GLU A 343 -23.11 11.34 -12.12
CA GLU A 343 -22.41 12.55 -11.68
C GLU A 343 -23.37 13.75 -11.69
N THR A 344 -23.37 14.55 -10.62
CA THR A 344 -24.15 15.78 -10.51
C THR A 344 -23.26 17.00 -10.69
N VAL A 345 -23.60 17.87 -11.64
CA VAL A 345 -22.86 19.12 -11.89
C VAL A 345 -23.59 20.27 -11.20
N GLY A 346 -23.01 20.80 -10.13
CA GLY A 346 -23.48 22.05 -9.53
C GLY A 346 -23.03 23.24 -10.38
N TRP A 347 -23.76 23.57 -11.44
CA TRP A 347 -23.41 24.66 -12.38
C TRP A 347 -23.28 26.04 -11.72
N ARG A 348 -23.96 26.24 -10.58
CA ARG A 348 -23.86 27.46 -9.76
C ARG A 348 -22.85 27.37 -8.61
N SER A 349 -22.26 26.19 -8.39
CA SER A 349 -21.25 25.98 -7.35
C SER A 349 -19.85 26.27 -7.90
N PHE A 350 -19.06 27.03 -7.14
CA PHE A 350 -17.65 27.29 -7.45
C PHE A 350 -16.86 26.00 -7.74
N TYR A 351 -17.16 24.91 -7.00
CA TYR A 351 -16.51 23.61 -7.19
C TYR A 351 -16.99 22.88 -8.44
N GLY A 352 -18.24 23.09 -8.87
CA GLY A 352 -18.76 22.59 -10.15
C GLY A 352 -18.09 23.30 -11.33
N GLY A 353 -17.92 24.63 -11.22
CA GLY A 353 -17.17 25.44 -12.21
C GLY A 353 -15.72 24.98 -12.37
N LEU A 354 -15.03 24.65 -11.27
CA LEU A 354 -13.65 24.11 -11.30
C LEU A 354 -13.54 22.75 -12.02
N LYS A 355 -14.56 21.89 -11.93
CA LYS A 355 -14.57 20.60 -12.65
C LYS A 355 -14.64 20.83 -14.17
N ILE A 356 -15.52 21.72 -14.62
CA ILE A 356 -15.70 22.04 -16.04
C ILE A 356 -14.46 22.76 -16.59
N LEU A 357 -13.99 23.78 -15.87
CA LEU A 357 -12.81 24.55 -16.26
C LEU A 357 -11.57 23.65 -16.35
N GLY A 358 -11.36 22.73 -15.40
CA GLY A 358 -10.26 21.79 -15.43
C GLY A 358 -10.33 20.80 -16.60
N ILE A 359 -11.53 20.35 -17.01
CA ILE A 359 -11.71 19.53 -18.22
C ILE A 359 -11.30 20.34 -19.46
N VAL A 360 -11.79 21.59 -19.59
CA VAL A 360 -11.47 22.48 -20.72
C VAL A 360 -9.96 22.73 -20.82
N ILE A 361 -9.30 23.00 -19.69
CA ILE A 361 -7.85 23.20 -19.64
C ILE A 361 -7.08 21.93 -20.01
N THR A 362 -7.55 20.76 -19.56
CA THR A 362 -6.89 19.47 -19.88
C THR A 362 -7.02 19.13 -21.36
N VAL A 363 -8.20 19.34 -21.94
CA VAL A 363 -8.44 19.13 -23.38
C VAL A 363 -7.63 20.14 -24.20
N GLY A 364 -7.65 21.43 -23.84
CA GLY A 364 -6.85 22.47 -24.49
C GLY A 364 -5.35 22.18 -24.45
N GLY A 365 -4.82 21.74 -23.29
CA GLY A 365 -3.42 21.32 -23.15
C GLY A 365 -3.07 20.11 -24.02
N SER A 366 -3.99 19.15 -24.17
CA SER A 366 -3.80 17.99 -25.05
C SER A 366 -3.83 18.34 -26.54
N MET A 367 -4.65 19.31 -26.94
CA MET A 367 -4.70 19.82 -28.31
C MET A 367 -3.42 20.60 -28.65
N LEU A 368 -2.94 21.45 -27.75
CA LEU A 368 -1.64 22.15 -27.88
C LEU A 368 -0.47 21.17 -28.08
N LEU A 369 -0.48 20.04 -27.38
CA LEU A 369 0.56 19.03 -27.49
C LEU A 369 0.51 18.26 -28.83
N SER A 370 -0.65 18.22 -29.47
CA SER A 370 -0.94 17.32 -30.60
C SER A 370 -1.02 18.00 -31.97
N PHE A 371 -1.59 19.21 -32.05
CA PHE A 371 -1.83 19.89 -33.34
C PHE A 371 -0.60 20.56 -33.95
N TYR A 372 0.51 20.71 -33.22
CA TYR A 372 1.68 21.45 -33.71
C TYR A 372 2.96 20.62 -33.91
N ARG A 373 2.88 19.28 -33.76
CA ARG A 373 3.90 18.39 -34.33
C ARG A 373 3.70 18.39 -35.84
N ARG A 374 4.62 19.02 -36.56
CA ARG A 374 4.69 18.98 -38.03
C ARG A 374 4.50 17.53 -38.49
N PRO A 375 3.67 17.24 -39.52
CA PRO A 375 3.63 15.92 -40.11
C PRO A 375 5.07 15.56 -40.50
N SER A 376 5.55 14.38 -40.09
CA SER A 376 6.80 13.84 -40.60
C SER A 376 6.65 13.73 -42.11
N THR A 377 7.22 14.68 -42.84
CA THR A 377 7.47 14.58 -44.27
C THR A 377 8.12 13.23 -44.52
N GLY A 378 7.47 12.41 -45.35
CA GLY A 378 8.06 11.18 -45.85
C GLY A 378 9.45 11.48 -46.40
N GLN A 379 10.37 10.54 -46.22
CA GLN A 379 11.61 10.53 -46.97
C GLN A 379 11.26 10.65 -48.47
N PRO A 380 11.88 11.57 -49.22
CA PRO A 380 11.86 11.47 -50.67
C PRO A 380 12.69 10.24 -51.04
N HIS A 381 12.02 9.16 -51.44
CA HIS A 381 12.68 8.16 -52.24
C HIS A 381 13.08 8.81 -53.57
N SER A 382 14.34 8.67 -53.92
CA SER A 382 14.92 9.07 -55.21
C SER A 382 14.05 8.51 -56.35
N PRO A 383 13.63 9.33 -57.33
CA PRO A 383 12.85 8.80 -58.44
C PRO A 383 13.77 7.99 -59.37
N SER A 384 13.49 6.70 -59.47
CA SER A 384 13.86 5.91 -60.65
C SER A 384 12.97 6.34 -61.82
N PRO A 385 13.52 6.64 -63.01
CA PRO A 385 12.73 7.12 -64.13
C PRO A 385 11.97 5.98 -64.81
N GLY A 386 10.64 6.14 -64.93
CA GLY A 386 9.81 5.35 -65.83
C GLY A 386 8.54 4.77 -65.20
N SER A 387 7.43 5.50 -65.24
CA SER A 387 6.10 4.98 -65.64
C SER A 387 4.96 5.99 -65.40
N SER A 388 4.35 6.41 -66.52
CA SER A 388 2.93 6.72 -66.78
C SER A 388 2.11 7.57 -65.78
N GLU A 389 1.67 8.74 -66.27
CA GLU A 389 0.85 9.78 -65.63
C GLU A 389 -0.62 9.41 -65.28
N GLY A 390 -1.02 8.13 -65.30
CA GLY A 390 -2.39 7.70 -64.98
C GLY A 390 -2.69 7.48 -63.49
N THR A 391 -1.66 7.33 -62.64
CA THR A 391 -1.81 6.82 -61.26
C THR A 391 -1.86 7.92 -60.19
N PHE A 392 -1.78 9.21 -60.58
CA PHE A 392 -1.70 10.32 -59.62
C PHE A 392 -3.05 10.69 -59.00
N PHE A 393 -4.16 10.51 -59.73
CA PHE A 393 -5.51 10.87 -59.24
C PHE A 393 -6.11 9.83 -58.29
N VAL A 394 -5.88 8.53 -58.55
CA VAL A 394 -6.35 7.42 -57.70
C VAL A 394 -5.61 7.40 -56.36
N ASN A 395 -4.29 7.61 -56.37
CA ASN A 395 -3.49 7.72 -55.14
C ASN A 395 -3.84 8.96 -54.30
N LYS A 396 -4.31 10.05 -54.93
CA LYS A 396 -4.76 11.26 -54.23
C LYS A 396 -6.14 11.08 -53.58
N LEU A 397 -7.05 10.30 -54.20
CA LEU A 397 -8.34 9.95 -53.62
C LEU A 397 -8.18 8.93 -52.48
N GLU A 398 -7.33 7.91 -52.67
CA GLU A 398 -7.04 6.87 -51.66
C GLU A 398 -6.27 7.45 -50.46
N GLY A 399 -5.35 8.40 -50.70
CA GLY A 399 -4.67 9.16 -49.65
C GLY A 399 -5.60 10.09 -48.84
N ARG A 400 -6.63 10.67 -49.48
CA ARG A 400 -7.63 11.52 -48.79
C ARG A 400 -8.58 10.70 -47.91
N THR A 401 -9.02 9.53 -48.39
CA THR A 401 -9.88 8.61 -47.62
C THR A 401 -9.13 8.01 -46.43
N ARG A 402 -7.87 7.56 -46.61
CA ARG A 402 -7.02 7.05 -45.50
C ARG A 402 -6.71 8.12 -44.44
N SER A 403 -6.57 9.39 -44.85
CA SER A 403 -6.30 10.52 -43.95
C SER A 403 -7.47 10.87 -43.02
N ILE A 404 -8.72 10.69 -43.48
CA ILE A 404 -9.93 10.99 -42.69
C ILE A 404 -10.42 9.76 -41.90
N LEU A 405 -10.26 8.56 -42.45
CA LEU A 405 -10.74 7.31 -41.85
C LEU A 405 -10.10 7.02 -40.48
N GLY A 406 -8.78 7.20 -40.37
CA GLY A 406 -8.04 6.98 -39.11
C GLY A 406 -8.57 7.82 -37.92
N PRO A 407 -8.65 9.16 -38.04
CA PRO A 407 -9.25 10.01 -37.01
C PRO A 407 -10.69 9.65 -36.63
N VAL A 408 -11.54 9.32 -37.62
CA VAL A 408 -12.95 8.96 -37.39
C VAL A 408 -13.06 7.66 -36.60
N LEU A 409 -12.30 6.62 -36.99
CA LEU A 409 -12.26 5.33 -36.29
C LEU A 409 -11.70 5.50 -34.86
N MET A 410 -10.73 6.38 -34.66
CA MET A 410 -10.17 6.67 -33.34
C MET A 410 -11.19 7.35 -32.41
N LEU A 411 -11.97 8.30 -32.93
CA LEU A 411 -13.04 8.95 -32.17
C LEU A 411 -14.16 7.98 -31.83
N LEU A 412 -14.54 7.10 -32.77
CA LEU A 412 -15.54 6.06 -32.54
C LEU A 412 -15.08 5.09 -31.44
N SER A 413 -13.81 4.66 -31.49
CA SER A 413 -13.15 3.89 -30.44
C SER A 413 -13.24 4.58 -29.07
N ALA A 414 -12.96 5.89 -29.00
CA ALA A 414 -13.04 6.65 -27.76
C ALA A 414 -14.46 6.69 -27.17
N ILE A 415 -15.49 6.84 -28.02
CA ILE A 415 -16.90 6.81 -27.60
C ILE A 415 -17.28 5.42 -27.06
N CYS A 416 -16.90 4.36 -27.75
CA CYS A 416 -17.12 2.98 -27.32
C CYS A 416 -16.44 2.69 -25.98
N TRP A 417 -15.19 3.12 -25.80
CA TRP A 417 -14.45 2.99 -24.54
C TRP A 417 -15.10 3.78 -23.40
N SER A 418 -15.51 5.03 -23.64
CA SER A 418 -16.25 5.84 -22.65
C SER A 418 -17.58 5.21 -22.25
N THR A 419 -18.31 4.65 -23.20
CA THR A 419 -19.56 3.93 -22.95
C THR A 419 -19.31 2.71 -22.08
N TRP A 420 -18.26 1.94 -22.36
CA TRP A 420 -17.85 0.81 -21.54
C TRP A 420 -17.53 1.23 -20.10
N LEU A 421 -16.74 2.30 -19.89
CA LEU A 421 -16.44 2.80 -18.55
C LEU A 421 -17.71 3.11 -17.75
N VAL A 422 -18.67 3.79 -18.36
CA VAL A 422 -19.93 4.16 -17.71
C VAL A 422 -20.76 2.92 -17.37
N VAL A 423 -20.95 2.00 -18.32
CA VAL A 423 -21.70 0.76 -18.11
C VAL A 423 -21.08 -0.12 -17.02
N GLN A 424 -19.74 -0.13 -16.88
CA GLN A 424 -19.05 -0.90 -15.83
C GLN A 424 -19.50 -0.55 -14.42
N SER A 425 -19.76 0.74 -14.15
CA SER A 425 -20.20 1.18 -12.83
C SER A 425 -21.52 0.51 -12.41
N LYS A 426 -22.46 0.37 -13.35
CA LYS A 426 -23.75 -0.32 -13.16
C LYS A 426 -23.63 -1.83 -13.17
N LEU A 427 -22.73 -2.37 -13.96
CA LEU A 427 -22.50 -3.81 -14.03
C LEU A 427 -21.91 -4.36 -12.71
N LEU A 428 -21.06 -3.58 -12.04
CA LEU A 428 -20.51 -3.90 -10.72
C LEU A 428 -21.54 -3.86 -9.59
N GLU A 429 -22.63 -3.08 -9.74
CA GLU A 429 -23.78 -3.11 -8.81
C GLU A 429 -24.52 -4.45 -8.91
N LEU A 430 -24.62 -5.03 -10.11
CA LEU A 430 -25.31 -6.30 -10.38
C LEU A 430 -24.42 -7.53 -10.16
N TYR A 431 -23.11 -7.43 -10.40
CA TYR A 431 -22.16 -8.53 -10.28
C TYR A 431 -20.87 -8.10 -9.56
N PRO A 432 -20.81 -8.20 -8.22
CA PRO A 432 -19.73 -7.64 -7.41
C PRO A 432 -18.42 -8.46 -7.42
N ALA A 433 -18.29 -9.48 -8.27
CA ALA A 433 -17.08 -10.29 -8.42
C ALA A 433 -16.19 -9.72 -9.55
N ARG A 434 -15.34 -8.75 -9.19
CA ARG A 434 -14.54 -7.95 -10.14
C ARG A 434 -13.63 -8.76 -11.06
N LEU A 435 -12.86 -9.72 -10.53
CA LEU A 435 -11.87 -10.48 -11.32
C LEU A 435 -12.59 -11.45 -12.26
N ARG A 436 -13.64 -12.11 -11.78
CA ARG A 436 -14.53 -12.93 -12.61
C ARG A 436 -15.23 -12.12 -13.71
N LEU A 437 -15.69 -10.91 -13.40
CA LEU A 437 -16.32 -10.03 -14.38
C LEU A 437 -15.33 -9.67 -15.50
N SER A 438 -14.12 -9.23 -15.15
CA SER A 438 -13.07 -8.94 -16.13
C SER A 438 -12.70 -10.17 -16.95
N ALA A 439 -12.57 -11.34 -16.32
CA ALA A 439 -12.26 -12.60 -16.99
C ALA A 439 -13.36 -13.01 -17.98
N LEU A 440 -14.64 -12.89 -17.59
CA LEU A 440 -15.78 -13.22 -18.45
C LEU A 440 -15.86 -12.27 -19.65
N GLN A 441 -15.60 -10.98 -19.44
CA GLN A 441 -15.58 -10.00 -20.52
C GLN A 441 -14.41 -10.22 -21.49
N CYS A 442 -13.21 -10.55 -20.98
CA CYS A 442 -12.07 -10.88 -21.84
C CYS A 442 -12.31 -12.18 -22.61
N LEU A 443 -12.93 -13.19 -21.99
CA LEU A 443 -13.31 -14.43 -22.65
C LEU A 443 -14.29 -14.17 -23.80
N ILE A 444 -15.40 -13.49 -23.52
CA ILE A 444 -16.40 -13.14 -24.54
C ILE A 444 -15.76 -12.28 -25.64
N SER A 445 -14.91 -11.32 -25.26
CA SER A 445 -14.21 -10.45 -26.21
C SER A 445 -13.21 -11.20 -27.07
N SER A 446 -12.49 -12.20 -26.54
CA SER A 446 -11.59 -13.04 -27.32
C SER A 446 -12.33 -13.80 -28.41
N VAL A 447 -13.52 -14.32 -28.11
CA VAL A 447 -14.38 -15.02 -29.08
C VAL A 447 -14.89 -14.03 -30.14
N GLN A 448 -15.44 -12.90 -29.72
CA GLN A 448 -15.97 -11.89 -30.63
C GLN A 448 -14.88 -11.32 -31.56
N SER A 449 -13.72 -10.94 -31.00
CA SER A 449 -12.60 -10.37 -31.77
C SER A 449 -11.98 -11.41 -32.72
N THR A 450 -11.93 -12.68 -32.32
CA THR A 450 -11.49 -13.77 -33.22
C THR A 450 -12.46 -13.97 -34.37
N ILE A 451 -13.78 -13.93 -34.13
CA ILE A 451 -14.80 -14.02 -35.18
C ILE A 451 -14.66 -12.85 -36.16
N ILE A 452 -14.52 -11.63 -35.65
CA ILE A 452 -14.32 -10.42 -36.48
C ILE A 452 -13.03 -10.53 -37.29
N ALA A 453 -11.92 -10.95 -36.66
CA ALA A 453 -10.65 -11.11 -37.33
C ALA A 453 -10.68 -12.19 -38.42
N VAL A 454 -11.29 -13.36 -38.18
CA VAL A 454 -11.42 -14.42 -39.20
C VAL A 454 -12.34 -13.98 -40.35
N ALA A 455 -13.40 -13.22 -40.05
CA ALA A 455 -14.33 -12.74 -41.06
C ALA A 455 -13.69 -11.71 -42.02
N LEU A 456 -12.88 -10.80 -41.47
CA LEU A 456 -12.24 -9.70 -42.20
C LEU A 456 -10.85 -10.06 -42.76
N GLU A 457 -10.11 -10.94 -42.09
CA GLU A 457 -8.75 -11.37 -42.46
C GLU A 457 -8.74 -12.89 -42.72
N ARG A 458 -9.01 -13.26 -43.97
CA ARG A 458 -9.16 -14.67 -44.39
C ARG A 458 -7.84 -15.37 -44.71
N GLU A 459 -6.73 -14.66 -44.74
CA GLU A 459 -5.43 -15.22 -45.11
C GLU A 459 -4.77 -15.97 -43.93
N PRO A 460 -4.48 -17.28 -44.05
CA PRO A 460 -3.86 -18.06 -42.97
C PRO A 460 -2.45 -17.59 -42.60
N ASN A 461 -1.76 -16.90 -43.50
CA ASN A 461 -0.41 -16.39 -43.27
C ASN A 461 -0.38 -15.23 -42.26
N SER A 462 -1.44 -14.41 -42.22
CA SER A 462 -1.57 -13.30 -41.26
C SER A 462 -1.70 -13.77 -39.80
N TRP A 463 -2.06 -15.04 -39.58
CA TRP A 463 -2.20 -15.68 -38.27
C TRP A 463 -0.91 -16.38 -37.80
N LYS A 464 0.14 -16.46 -38.63
CA LYS A 464 1.41 -17.09 -38.27
C LYS A 464 2.23 -16.15 -37.38
N ILE A 465 2.24 -16.45 -36.08
CA ILE A 465 3.08 -15.75 -35.11
C ILE A 465 4.51 -16.32 -35.17
N ARG A 466 5.50 -15.44 -35.23
CA ARG A 466 6.92 -15.77 -35.13
C ARG A 466 7.45 -15.31 -33.76
N TRP A 467 8.63 -15.79 -33.37
CA TRP A 467 9.35 -15.31 -32.19
C TRP A 467 10.04 -13.99 -32.49
N ASP A 468 9.26 -12.92 -32.62
CA ASP A 468 9.70 -11.57 -32.99
C ASP A 468 9.02 -10.49 -32.12
N ILE A 469 9.22 -9.22 -32.46
CA ILE A 469 8.62 -8.07 -31.75
C ILE A 469 7.08 -8.14 -31.68
N LYS A 470 6.44 -8.87 -32.62
CA LYS A 470 4.99 -9.05 -32.68
C LYS A 470 4.51 -9.87 -31.48
N LEU A 471 5.17 -10.99 -31.19
CA LEU A 471 4.86 -11.81 -30.02
C LEU A 471 5.21 -11.11 -28.70
N ALA A 472 6.32 -10.38 -28.64
CA ALA A 472 6.71 -9.61 -27.45
C ALA A 472 5.68 -8.50 -27.15
N SER A 473 5.23 -7.78 -28.17
CA SER A 473 4.18 -6.76 -28.08
C SER A 473 2.86 -7.35 -27.61
N LEU A 474 2.50 -8.52 -28.16
CA LEU A 474 1.30 -9.25 -27.81
C LEU A 474 1.31 -9.75 -26.36
N ALA A 475 2.44 -10.28 -25.88
CA ALA A 475 2.62 -10.74 -24.50
C ALA A 475 2.53 -9.57 -23.51
N TYR A 476 3.20 -8.46 -23.79
CA TYR A 476 3.11 -7.24 -22.96
C TYR A 476 1.66 -6.71 -22.90
N CYS A 477 1.02 -6.55 -24.06
CA CYS A 477 -0.33 -5.99 -24.14
C CYS A 477 -1.39 -6.94 -23.56
N GLY A 478 -1.22 -8.25 -23.69
CA GLY A 478 -2.13 -9.26 -23.15
C GLY A 478 -2.00 -9.43 -21.63
N VAL A 479 -0.78 -9.61 -21.13
CA VAL A 479 -0.52 -9.89 -19.71
C VAL A 479 -0.67 -8.64 -18.85
N PHE A 480 0.04 -7.56 -19.22
CA PHE A 480 0.15 -6.38 -18.38
C PHE A 480 -1.05 -5.46 -18.59
N VAL A 481 -1.36 -5.15 -19.85
CA VAL A 481 -2.31 -4.09 -20.16
C VAL A 481 -3.76 -4.55 -20.08
N THR A 482 -4.07 -5.72 -20.63
CA THR A 482 -5.44 -6.28 -20.51
C THR A 482 -5.59 -7.13 -19.24
N GLY A 483 -4.65 -8.04 -18.95
CA GLY A 483 -4.75 -8.96 -17.83
C GLY A 483 -4.67 -8.32 -16.44
N ALA A 484 -3.73 -7.39 -16.22
CA ALA A 484 -3.57 -6.72 -14.92
C ALA A 484 -4.30 -5.37 -14.85
N ALA A 485 -4.17 -4.53 -15.89
CA ALA A 485 -4.69 -3.16 -15.84
C ALA A 485 -6.21 -3.09 -15.84
N TYR A 486 -6.94 -3.96 -16.57
CA TYR A 486 -8.42 -3.92 -16.59
C TYR A 486 -9.03 -4.27 -15.24
N GLY A 487 -8.48 -5.28 -14.53
CA GLY A 487 -8.94 -5.63 -13.19
C GLY A 487 -8.71 -4.49 -12.18
N LEU A 488 -7.55 -3.82 -12.27
CA LEU A 488 -7.25 -2.62 -11.47
C LEU A 488 -8.14 -1.43 -11.85
N GLN A 489 -8.42 -1.25 -13.13
CA GLN A 489 -9.28 -0.18 -13.64
C GLN A 489 -10.72 -0.35 -13.17
N ILE A 490 -11.27 -1.56 -13.27
CA ILE A 490 -12.61 -1.90 -12.75
C ILE A 490 -12.68 -1.68 -11.23
N TRP A 491 -11.61 -2.01 -10.50
CA TRP A 491 -11.51 -1.68 -9.08
C TRP A 491 -11.52 -0.16 -8.82
N CYS A 492 -10.81 0.63 -9.62
CA CYS A 492 -10.85 2.10 -9.51
C CYS A 492 -12.24 2.66 -9.81
N ILE A 493 -12.95 2.13 -10.81
CA ILE A 493 -14.33 2.50 -11.15
C ILE A 493 -15.26 2.20 -9.97
N GLU A 494 -15.12 1.05 -9.32
CA GLU A 494 -15.90 0.68 -8.13
C GLU A 494 -15.71 1.70 -6.98
N LYS A 495 -14.50 2.25 -6.81
CA LYS A 495 -14.16 3.13 -5.68
C LYS A 495 -14.44 4.61 -5.91
N LYS A 496 -14.21 5.11 -7.12
CA LYS A 496 -14.30 6.55 -7.44
C LYS A 496 -15.17 6.85 -8.66
N GLY A 497 -15.82 5.85 -9.25
CA GLY A 497 -16.70 6.03 -10.40
C GLY A 497 -15.95 6.13 -11.74
N PRO A 498 -16.70 6.05 -12.85
CA PRO A 498 -16.13 5.95 -14.20
C PRO A 498 -15.48 7.24 -14.68
N PHE A 499 -16.06 8.39 -14.33
CA PHE A 499 -15.51 9.69 -14.67
C PHE A 499 -14.11 9.88 -14.06
N TYR A 500 -13.90 9.53 -12.79
CA TYR A 500 -12.60 9.63 -12.13
C TYR A 500 -11.50 8.90 -12.90
N VAL A 501 -11.78 7.67 -13.36
CA VAL A 501 -10.83 6.84 -14.10
C VAL A 501 -10.48 7.48 -15.45
N SER A 502 -11.48 7.98 -16.17
CA SER A 502 -11.28 8.63 -17.48
C SER A 502 -10.42 9.89 -17.42
N MET A 503 -10.37 10.58 -16.27
CA MET A 503 -9.59 11.82 -16.13
C MET A 503 -8.08 11.60 -16.28
N PHE A 504 -7.60 10.38 -16.05
CA PHE A 504 -6.17 10.06 -16.12
C PHE A 504 -5.68 9.75 -17.54
N SER A 505 -6.56 9.57 -18.52
CA SER A 505 -6.16 9.26 -19.91
C SER A 505 -5.16 10.28 -20.51
N PRO A 506 -5.28 11.60 -20.28
CA PRO A 506 -4.31 12.59 -20.74
C PRO A 506 -2.91 12.46 -20.14
N LEU A 507 -2.77 11.82 -18.98
CA LEU A 507 -1.45 11.51 -18.43
C LEU A 507 -0.71 10.50 -19.32
N ALA A 508 -1.41 9.54 -19.93
CA ALA A 508 -0.78 8.60 -20.86
C ALA A 508 -0.23 9.32 -22.10
N LEU A 509 -0.86 10.39 -22.59
CA LEU A 509 -0.31 11.20 -23.68
C LEU A 509 1.02 11.85 -23.29
N VAL A 510 1.10 12.45 -22.10
CA VAL A 510 2.34 13.06 -21.60
C VAL A 510 3.45 12.01 -21.45
N LEU A 511 3.13 10.85 -20.86
CA LEU A 511 4.06 9.74 -20.73
C LEU A 511 4.49 9.16 -22.09
N THR A 512 3.57 9.07 -23.05
CA THR A 512 3.86 8.61 -24.42
C THR A 512 4.78 9.60 -25.13
N ALA A 513 4.55 10.90 -25.01
CA ALA A 513 5.42 11.92 -25.60
C ALA A 513 6.83 11.88 -25.00
N ILE A 514 6.93 11.68 -23.67
CA ILE A 514 8.19 11.47 -22.97
C ILE A 514 8.89 10.20 -23.49
N PHE A 515 8.20 9.06 -23.49
CA PHE A 515 8.76 7.79 -24.00
C PHE A 515 9.14 7.85 -25.48
N SER A 516 8.35 8.54 -26.32
CA SER A 516 8.68 8.73 -27.73
C SER A 516 9.96 9.54 -27.92
N ALA A 517 10.13 10.62 -27.14
CA ALA A 517 11.36 11.40 -27.14
C ALA A 517 12.59 10.60 -26.66
N ILE A 518 12.37 9.63 -25.77
CA ILE A 518 13.42 8.78 -25.19
C ILE A 518 13.85 7.67 -26.15
N PHE A 519 12.88 6.92 -26.68
CA PHE A 519 13.13 5.70 -27.46
C PHE A 519 13.37 6.00 -28.94
N TRP A 520 12.72 7.04 -29.49
CA TRP A 520 12.85 7.43 -30.90
C TRP A 520 13.61 8.74 -31.12
N ALA A 521 14.18 9.34 -30.05
CA ALA A 521 14.93 10.60 -30.10
C ALA A 521 14.18 11.77 -30.77
N GLU A 522 12.84 11.76 -30.68
CA GLU A 522 12.01 12.84 -31.23
C GLU A 522 12.23 14.14 -30.43
N ARG A 523 12.45 15.26 -31.14
CA ARG A 523 12.62 16.57 -30.49
C ARG A 523 11.31 17.00 -29.80
N LEU A 524 11.41 17.33 -28.51
CA LEU A 524 10.32 17.93 -27.73
C LEU A 524 10.35 19.45 -27.93
N ASN A 525 9.26 20.01 -28.45
CA ASN A 525 9.15 21.45 -28.63
C ASN A 525 8.66 22.13 -27.34
N TRP A 526 8.99 23.40 -27.14
CA TRP A 526 8.52 24.21 -25.99
C TRP A 526 6.99 24.15 -25.82
N GLN A 527 6.22 24.09 -26.91
CA GLN A 527 4.75 23.97 -26.83
C GLN A 527 4.29 22.62 -26.26
N SER A 528 5.03 21.53 -26.45
CA SER A 528 4.74 20.23 -25.84
C SER A 528 4.96 20.26 -24.32
N ILE A 529 5.93 21.05 -23.86
CA ILE A 529 6.16 21.30 -22.42
C ILE A 529 4.99 22.09 -21.84
N LEU A 530 4.56 23.16 -22.52
CA LEU A 530 3.40 23.96 -22.12
C LEU A 530 2.11 23.13 -22.10
N GLY A 531 1.88 22.30 -23.11
CA GLY A 531 0.74 21.37 -23.18
C GLY A 531 0.75 20.35 -22.04
N GLY A 532 1.93 19.80 -21.69
CA GLY A 532 2.10 18.91 -20.54
C GLY A 532 1.77 19.58 -19.21
N ILE A 533 2.22 20.83 -19.01
CA ILE A 533 1.90 21.64 -17.82
C ILE A 533 0.39 21.88 -17.71
N LEU A 534 -0.28 22.24 -18.81
CA LEU A 534 -1.71 22.47 -18.84
C LEU A 534 -2.52 21.19 -18.53
N ILE A 535 -2.09 20.03 -19.04
CA ILE A 535 -2.73 18.74 -18.72
C ILE A 535 -2.63 18.43 -17.22
N VAL A 536 -1.46 18.59 -16.61
CA VAL A 536 -1.24 18.32 -15.19
C VAL A 536 -2.01 19.32 -14.31
N GLY A 537 -2.02 20.60 -14.69
CA GLY A 537 -2.77 21.66 -14.00
C GLY A 537 -4.28 21.46 -14.09
N GLY A 538 -4.79 21.09 -15.27
CA GLY A 538 -6.21 20.78 -15.48
C GLY A 538 -6.67 19.56 -14.68
N LEU A 539 -5.90 18.47 -14.68
CA LEU A 539 -6.17 17.28 -13.86
C LEU A 539 -6.22 17.63 -12.37
N TYR A 540 -5.26 18.42 -11.88
CA TYR A 540 -5.23 18.86 -10.49
C TYR A 540 -6.46 19.71 -10.14
N GLY A 541 -6.86 20.64 -11.01
CA GLY A 541 -8.04 21.47 -10.83
C GLY A 541 -9.32 20.65 -10.65
N VAL A 542 -9.52 19.62 -11.49
CA VAL A 542 -10.72 18.77 -11.36
C VAL A 542 -10.66 17.89 -10.12
N LEU A 543 -9.51 17.27 -9.83
CA LEU A 543 -9.33 16.45 -8.62
C LEU A 543 -9.57 17.27 -7.35
N TRP A 544 -9.12 18.53 -7.32
CA TRP A 544 -9.33 19.46 -6.22
C TRP A 544 -10.80 19.88 -6.08
N GLY A 545 -11.45 20.28 -7.18
CA GLY A 545 -12.87 20.64 -7.20
C GLY A 545 -13.77 19.47 -6.76
N ARG A 546 -13.45 18.26 -7.21
CA ARG A 546 -14.16 17.04 -6.81
C ARG A 546 -13.95 16.69 -5.33
N ASN A 547 -12.73 16.80 -4.82
CA ASN A 547 -12.44 16.54 -3.39
C ASN A 547 -13.20 17.50 -2.46
N LYS A 548 -13.31 18.77 -2.85
CA LYS A 548 -14.09 19.75 -2.08
C LYS A 548 -15.60 19.49 -2.18
N ALA A 549 -16.11 19.15 -3.37
CA ALA A 549 -17.50 18.75 -3.54
C ALA A 549 -17.86 17.50 -2.72
N GLU A 550 -17.01 16.46 -2.73
CA GLU A 550 -17.21 15.21 -1.96
C GLU A 550 -17.23 15.49 -0.44
N LYS A 551 -16.36 16.38 0.06
CA LYS A 551 -16.38 16.80 1.47
C LYS A 551 -17.65 17.57 1.85
N GLN A 552 -18.14 18.41 0.95
CA GLN A 552 -19.36 19.20 1.19
C GLN A 552 -20.61 18.32 1.14
N GLU A 553 -20.64 17.32 0.26
CA GLU A 553 -21.74 16.35 0.18
C GLU A 553 -21.78 15.40 1.39
N ILE A 554 -20.61 14.94 1.88
CA ILE A 554 -20.52 14.17 3.13
C ILE A 554 -20.99 15.01 4.31
N HIS A 555 -20.58 16.28 4.39
CA HIS A 555 -21.03 17.18 5.45
C HIS A 555 -22.54 17.41 5.40
N ASN A 556 -23.11 17.64 4.21
CA ASN A 556 -24.55 17.82 4.05
C ASN A 556 -25.34 16.53 4.36
N LYS A 557 -24.81 15.35 3.99
CA LYS A 557 -25.41 14.05 4.36
C LYS A 557 -25.34 13.80 5.86
N GLU A 558 -24.21 14.11 6.52
CA GLU A 558 -24.08 14.02 7.98
C GLU A 558 -25.07 14.95 8.68
N VAL A 559 -25.26 16.19 8.20
CA VAL A 559 -26.24 17.14 8.75
C VAL A 559 -27.67 16.64 8.53
N ALA A 560 -28.00 16.16 7.33
CA ALA A 560 -29.32 15.61 7.02
C ALA A 560 -29.64 14.33 7.81
N GLU A 561 -28.67 13.45 8.04
CA GLU A 561 -28.82 12.22 8.83
C GLU A 561 -28.95 12.52 10.34
N ILE A 562 -28.32 13.60 10.82
CA ILE A 562 -28.52 14.14 12.17
C ILE A 562 -29.93 14.75 12.32
N ASP A 563 -30.41 15.51 11.33
CA ASP A 563 -31.77 16.07 11.33
C ASP A 563 -32.85 14.98 11.23
N LEU A 564 -32.64 13.97 10.38
CA LEU A 564 -33.57 12.83 10.24
C LEU A 564 -33.59 11.95 11.50
N SER A 565 -32.44 11.73 12.14
CA SER A 565 -32.36 10.98 13.40
C SER A 565 -32.93 11.74 14.61
N LEU A 566 -32.96 13.08 14.57
CA LEU A 566 -33.68 13.91 15.54
C LEU A 566 -35.21 13.87 15.32
N LEU A 567 -35.67 13.83 14.07
CA LEU A 567 -37.09 13.71 13.70
C LEU A 567 -37.70 12.34 14.05
N PHE A 568 -36.95 11.24 13.88
CA PHE A 568 -37.44 9.89 14.20
C PHE A 568 -37.34 9.53 15.70
N LYS A 569 -36.63 10.31 16.51
CA LYS A 569 -36.54 10.08 17.97
C LYS A 569 -37.85 10.37 18.73
N GLY A 570 -38.88 10.83 18.02
CA GLY A 570 -40.22 11.11 18.56
C GLY A 570 -41.25 9.98 18.45
N LYS A 571 -40.99 8.87 17.74
CA LYS A 571 -41.99 7.80 17.61
C LYS A 571 -41.38 6.41 17.34
N ASN A 572 -41.51 5.56 18.36
CA ASN A 572 -41.47 4.10 18.36
C ASN A 572 -40.14 3.36 18.17
N ASP A 573 -39.92 2.44 19.11
CA ASP A 573 -38.88 1.42 19.19
C ASP A 573 -38.93 0.43 18.00
N GLU A 574 -37.84 0.36 17.22
CA GLU A 574 -37.25 -0.88 16.68
C GLU A 574 -35.99 -0.53 15.87
N LEU A 575 -34.80 -0.87 16.37
CA LEU A 575 -33.54 -0.67 15.65
C LEU A 575 -33.25 -1.89 14.77
N LEU A 576 -33.43 -1.71 13.47
CA LEU A 576 -33.08 -2.66 12.41
C LEU A 576 -31.54 -2.79 12.29
N CYS A 577 -30.97 -3.92 12.72
CA CYS A 577 -29.55 -4.21 12.50
C CYS A 577 -29.29 -4.70 11.06
N ILE A 578 -28.40 -4.03 10.32
CA ILE A 578 -27.89 -4.51 9.02
C ILE A 578 -26.47 -5.10 9.24
N PRO A 579 -26.23 -6.41 9.08
CA PRO A 579 -24.91 -7.00 9.27
C PRO A 579 -24.33 -7.48 7.93
N LEU A 580 -23.69 -6.63 7.12
CA LEU A 580 -22.91 -7.10 5.96
C LEU A 580 -21.65 -6.27 5.71
N LYS A 581 -20.51 -6.97 5.52
CA LYS A 581 -19.16 -6.51 5.06
C LYS A 581 -18.01 -6.38 6.07
N ARG A 582 -17.97 -7.11 7.19
CA ARG A 582 -16.73 -7.22 8.01
C ARG A 582 -15.76 -8.32 7.54
N LYS A 583 -16.26 -9.38 6.90
CA LYS A 583 -15.44 -10.57 6.53
C LYS A 583 -14.59 -10.42 5.27
N GLN A 584 -14.83 -9.40 4.44
CA GLN A 584 -14.08 -9.15 3.20
C GLN A 584 -12.90 -8.18 3.37
N PHE A 585 -12.86 -7.44 4.49
CA PHE A 585 -11.90 -6.35 4.70
C PHE A 585 -10.54 -6.83 5.22
N MET A 586 -10.49 -7.93 5.98
CA MET A 586 -9.23 -8.48 6.52
C MET A 586 -8.34 -9.14 5.45
N ASN A 587 -8.89 -9.54 4.30
CA ASN A 587 -8.09 -10.19 3.24
C ASN A 587 -7.42 -9.22 2.24
N MET A 588 -7.85 -7.95 2.16
CA MET A 588 -7.37 -7.02 1.12
C MET A 588 -6.16 -6.16 1.55
N GLN A 589 -5.86 -6.12 2.85
CA GLN A 589 -4.67 -5.44 3.40
C GLN A 589 -3.44 -6.37 3.44
N SER A 590 -3.63 -7.67 3.20
CA SER A 590 -2.54 -8.65 3.17
C SER A 590 -1.70 -8.57 1.88
N SER A 591 -2.29 -8.25 0.72
CA SER A 591 -1.63 -8.30 -0.58
C SER A 591 -0.88 -7.02 -1.01
N ALA A 592 -1.21 -5.86 -0.43
CA ALA A 592 -0.64 -4.57 -0.85
C ALA A 592 0.90 -4.48 -0.69
N PRO A 593 1.51 -5.01 0.38
CA PRO A 593 2.98 -5.06 0.48
C PRO A 593 3.63 -5.93 -0.59
N TYR A 594 2.96 -7.00 -1.06
CA TYR A 594 3.50 -7.86 -2.12
C TYR A 594 3.50 -7.13 -3.47
N ALA A 595 2.41 -6.43 -3.80
CA ALA A 595 2.33 -5.63 -5.02
C ALA A 595 3.34 -4.47 -5.03
N ALA A 596 3.49 -3.79 -3.88
CA ALA A 596 4.50 -2.74 -3.72
C ALA A 596 5.92 -3.28 -3.92
N MET A 597 6.23 -4.46 -3.39
CA MET A 597 7.53 -5.08 -3.58
C MET A 597 7.81 -5.51 -5.02
N VAL A 598 6.83 -6.07 -5.74
CA VAL A 598 7.00 -6.37 -7.17
C VAL A 598 7.27 -5.09 -7.98
N LEU A 599 6.56 -3.99 -7.68
CA LEU A 599 6.79 -2.68 -8.30
C LEU A 599 8.20 -2.14 -8.00
N VAL A 600 8.68 -2.31 -6.76
CA VAL A 600 10.05 -1.94 -6.36
C VAL A 600 11.07 -2.70 -7.20
N GLN A 601 10.91 -4.02 -7.36
CA GLN A 601 11.86 -4.82 -8.15
C GLN A 601 11.81 -4.50 -9.65
N LEU A 602 10.62 -4.24 -10.21
CA LEU A 602 10.49 -3.76 -11.60
C LEU A 602 11.19 -2.42 -11.81
N SER A 603 11.05 -1.51 -10.84
CA SER A 603 11.67 -0.18 -10.90
C SER A 603 13.21 -0.28 -10.86
N TYR A 604 13.75 -1.09 -9.95
CA TYR A 604 15.19 -1.38 -9.89
C TYR A 604 15.68 -2.05 -11.18
N GLY A 605 14.91 -2.99 -11.73
CA GLY A 605 15.21 -3.64 -13.00
C GLY A 605 15.37 -2.66 -14.15
N GLY A 606 14.40 -1.76 -14.32
CA GLY A 606 14.49 -0.69 -15.32
C GLY A 606 15.68 0.25 -15.09
N SER A 607 16.01 0.55 -13.83
CA SER A 607 17.14 1.44 -13.50
C SER A 607 18.50 0.84 -13.87
N ASN A 608 18.70 -0.47 -13.70
CA ASN A 608 19.96 -1.13 -14.03
C ASN A 608 20.24 -1.09 -15.54
N ILE A 609 19.20 -1.24 -16.36
CA ILE A 609 19.32 -1.19 -17.83
C ILE A 609 19.54 0.24 -18.31
N LEU A 610 18.71 1.19 -17.86
CA LEU A 610 18.86 2.61 -18.23
C LEU A 610 20.22 3.16 -17.82
N MET A 611 20.68 2.80 -16.61
CA MET A 611 22.00 3.16 -16.13
C MET A 611 23.10 2.59 -17.03
N LYS A 612 23.04 1.30 -17.39
CA LYS A 612 24.05 0.70 -18.24
C LYS A 612 24.14 1.42 -19.60
N ILE A 613 23.00 1.73 -20.21
CA ILE A 613 22.93 2.51 -21.46
C ILE A 613 23.54 3.92 -21.27
N ALA A 614 23.24 4.57 -20.15
CA ALA A 614 23.75 5.91 -19.88
C ALA A 614 25.28 5.93 -19.67
N LEU A 615 25.82 4.95 -18.95
CA LEU A 615 27.26 4.76 -18.74
C LEU A 615 27.99 4.49 -20.06
N GLU A 616 27.43 3.65 -20.94
CA GLU A 616 28.00 3.37 -22.26
C GLU A 616 27.98 4.60 -23.19
N LYS A 617 27.01 5.50 -23.01
CA LYS A 617 26.96 6.80 -23.71
C LYS A 617 27.88 7.86 -23.10
N GLY A 618 28.71 7.50 -22.10
CA GLY A 618 29.70 8.40 -21.49
C GLY A 618 29.21 9.20 -20.29
N LEU A 619 28.10 8.81 -19.65
CA LEU A 619 27.66 9.47 -18.42
C LEU A 619 28.65 9.17 -17.29
N ASN A 620 29.16 10.20 -16.62
CA ASN A 620 30.00 10.00 -15.46
C ASN A 620 29.14 9.60 -14.24
N GLN A 621 29.46 8.45 -13.66
CA GLN A 621 28.77 7.88 -12.50
C GLN A 621 28.73 8.79 -11.27
N LEU A 622 29.79 9.57 -11.00
CA LEU A 622 29.87 10.43 -9.82
C LEU A 622 28.88 11.59 -9.93
N VAL A 623 28.87 12.25 -11.09
CA VAL A 623 27.95 13.35 -11.40
C VAL A 623 26.50 12.86 -11.45
N PHE A 624 26.26 11.66 -11.96
CA PHE A 624 24.94 11.03 -11.93
C PHE A 624 24.37 10.94 -10.50
N VAL A 625 25.15 10.44 -9.54
CA VAL A 625 24.69 10.25 -8.16
C VAL A 625 24.30 11.58 -7.52
N VAL A 626 25.03 12.67 -7.82
CA VAL A 626 24.71 14.03 -7.36
C VAL A 626 23.33 14.47 -7.85
N TYR A 627 23.13 14.51 -9.17
CA TYR A 627 21.88 15.01 -9.74
C TYR A 627 20.68 14.17 -9.33
N ARG A 628 20.84 12.85 -9.24
CA ARG A 628 19.78 11.93 -8.80
C ARG A 628 19.22 12.30 -7.42
N HIS A 629 20.08 12.61 -6.45
CA HIS A 629 19.65 12.95 -5.08
C HIS A 629 19.11 14.37 -4.97
N ILE A 630 19.64 15.32 -5.74
CA ILE A 630 19.10 16.70 -5.81
C ILE A 630 17.66 16.67 -6.31
N ILE A 631 17.37 15.93 -7.38
CA ILE A 631 16.02 15.80 -7.94
C ILE A 631 15.07 15.19 -6.91
N ALA A 632 15.50 14.11 -6.24
CA ALA A 632 14.69 13.46 -5.21
C ALA A 632 14.39 14.40 -4.04
N MET A 633 15.37 15.17 -3.59
CA MET A 633 15.21 16.16 -2.52
C MET A 633 14.22 17.25 -2.91
N ILE A 634 14.36 17.86 -4.09
CA ILE A 634 13.46 18.91 -4.59
C ILE A 634 12.03 18.38 -4.70
N LEU A 635 11.87 17.13 -5.16
CA LEU A 635 10.57 16.51 -5.29
C LEU A 635 9.93 16.22 -3.92
N LEU A 636 10.68 15.64 -2.97
CA LEU A 636 10.16 15.19 -1.67
C LEU A 636 9.96 16.32 -0.66
N ALA A 637 10.81 17.36 -0.67
CA ALA A 637 10.78 18.46 0.28
C ALA A 637 9.40 19.14 0.44
N PRO A 638 8.67 19.52 -0.62
CA PRO A 638 7.35 20.16 -0.47
C PRO A 638 6.31 19.21 0.11
N PHE A 639 6.30 17.93 -0.29
CA PHE A 639 5.36 16.94 0.26
C PHE A 639 5.67 16.63 1.72
N ALA A 640 6.95 16.46 2.06
CA ALA A 640 7.39 16.29 3.43
C ALA A 640 6.97 17.49 4.29
N PHE A 641 7.09 18.72 3.77
CA PHE A 641 6.72 19.94 4.48
C PHE A 641 5.21 20.03 4.70
N VAL A 642 4.38 19.78 3.70
CA VAL A 642 2.94 19.94 3.81
C VAL A 642 2.28 18.80 4.60
N ILE A 643 2.70 17.56 4.36
CA ILE A 643 2.04 16.35 4.90
C ILE A 643 2.47 16.10 6.35
N GLU A 644 3.77 16.22 6.64
CA GLU A 644 4.34 15.77 7.92
C GLU A 644 4.65 16.93 8.88
N ARG A 645 4.29 18.19 8.57
CA ARG A 645 4.59 19.35 9.43
C ARG A 645 4.22 19.18 10.90
N LYS A 646 3.11 18.49 11.21
CA LYS A 646 2.61 18.30 12.58
C LYS A 646 3.24 17.09 13.29
N GLN A 647 4.02 16.27 12.59
CA GLN A 647 4.62 15.03 13.08
C GLN A 647 6.14 15.13 13.24
N ARG A 648 6.75 16.28 12.95
CA ARG A 648 8.20 16.51 13.00
C ARG A 648 8.67 16.85 14.41
N PRO A 649 9.50 16.00 15.05
CA PRO A 649 10.23 16.41 16.25
C PRO A 649 11.42 17.31 15.88
N PRO A 650 11.95 18.10 16.83
CA PRO A 650 13.12 18.93 16.61
C PRO A 650 14.35 18.06 16.28
N LEU A 651 15.15 18.50 15.31
CA LEU A 651 16.40 17.82 14.94
C LEU A 651 17.50 18.19 15.94
N SER A 652 17.88 17.24 16.80
CA SER A 652 19.09 17.39 17.61
C SER A 652 20.34 17.13 16.78
N LEU A 653 21.47 17.75 17.17
CA LEU A 653 22.77 17.53 16.53
C LEU A 653 23.13 16.03 16.47
N SER A 654 22.80 15.27 17.53
CA SER A 654 22.98 13.82 17.56
C SER A 654 22.21 13.15 16.42
N VAL A 655 20.90 13.41 16.27
CA VAL A 655 20.09 12.83 15.17
C VAL A 655 20.61 13.25 13.79
N MET A 656 21.13 14.46 13.64
CA MET A 656 21.70 14.92 12.38
C MET A 656 22.99 14.16 12.02
N ILE A 657 23.91 13.97 12.98
CA ILE A 657 25.13 13.16 12.79
C ILE A 657 24.75 11.73 12.42
N LYS A 658 23.73 11.19 13.08
CA LYS A 658 23.18 9.86 12.80
C LYS A 658 22.69 9.72 11.35
N ILE A 659 21.95 10.71 10.84
CA ILE A 659 21.48 10.74 9.45
C ILE A 659 22.65 10.95 8.47
N PHE A 660 23.63 11.79 8.81
CA PHE A 660 24.81 12.03 7.99
C PHE A 660 25.65 10.77 7.76
N VAL A 661 25.92 10.00 8.82
CA VAL A 661 26.66 8.72 8.74
C VAL A 661 25.85 7.70 7.94
N LEU A 662 24.53 7.62 8.17
CA LEU A 662 23.64 6.74 7.41
C LEU A 662 23.66 7.07 5.91
N SER A 663 23.62 8.35 5.55
CA SER A 663 23.72 8.81 4.16
C SER A 663 25.07 8.44 3.53
N SER A 664 26.18 8.61 4.26
CA SER A 664 27.53 8.36 3.75
C SER A 664 27.73 6.90 3.34
N LEU A 665 27.47 5.98 4.27
CA LEU A 665 27.66 4.54 4.05
C LEU A 665 26.55 3.95 3.17
N GLY A 666 25.30 4.32 3.44
CA GLY A 666 24.12 3.73 2.81
C GLY A 666 23.80 4.27 1.43
N THR A 667 24.22 5.49 1.07
CA THR A 667 23.90 6.06 -0.26
C THR A 667 25.12 6.53 -1.02
N THR A 668 26.00 7.34 -0.41
CA THR A 668 27.13 7.93 -1.14
C THR A 668 28.16 6.88 -1.54
N ILE A 669 28.73 6.13 -0.59
CA ILE A 669 29.78 5.15 -0.91
C ILE A 669 29.19 3.99 -1.71
N HIS A 670 28.08 3.42 -1.26
CA HIS A 670 27.44 2.30 -1.94
C HIS A 670 27.12 2.61 -3.41
N LEU A 671 26.38 3.68 -3.71
CA LEU A 671 25.91 3.92 -5.07
C LEU A 671 27.06 4.32 -6.01
N ASN A 672 28.02 5.13 -5.55
CA ASN A 672 29.15 5.50 -6.40
C ASN A 672 30.00 4.28 -6.77
N VAL A 673 30.27 3.39 -5.82
CA VAL A 673 31.04 2.17 -6.07
C VAL A 673 30.22 1.14 -6.87
N TYR A 674 28.91 1.01 -6.61
CA TYR A 674 28.02 0.12 -7.35
C TYR A 674 27.96 0.49 -8.84
N TYR A 675 27.75 1.77 -9.16
CA TYR A 675 27.69 2.23 -10.55
C TYR A 675 29.05 2.18 -11.25
N ALA A 676 30.15 2.37 -10.51
CA ALA A 676 31.50 2.05 -10.99
C ALA A 676 31.65 0.58 -11.36
N GLY A 677 31.17 -0.33 -10.52
CA GLY A 677 31.17 -1.75 -10.83
C GLY A 677 30.30 -2.10 -12.04
N LEU A 678 29.09 -1.53 -12.12
CA LEU A 678 28.14 -1.74 -13.23
C LEU A 678 28.69 -1.24 -14.57
N ALA A 679 29.56 -0.23 -14.59
CA ALA A 679 30.25 0.18 -15.80
C ALA A 679 31.08 -0.96 -16.40
N TYR A 680 31.77 -1.74 -15.55
CA TYR A 680 32.67 -2.84 -15.95
C TYR A 680 32.00 -4.22 -16.07
N THR A 681 30.76 -4.39 -15.61
CA THR A 681 30.04 -5.68 -15.68
C THR A 681 28.66 -5.55 -16.32
N SER A 682 27.96 -6.67 -16.51
CA SER A 682 26.60 -6.65 -17.06
C SER A 682 25.56 -6.36 -15.96
N PRO A 683 24.42 -5.74 -16.31
CA PRO A 683 23.29 -5.56 -15.38
C PRO A 683 22.86 -6.85 -14.71
N THR A 684 22.88 -7.96 -15.46
CA THR A 684 22.50 -9.29 -15.00
C THR A 684 23.42 -9.77 -13.88
N VAL A 685 24.74 -9.68 -14.07
CA VAL A 685 25.74 -10.03 -13.04
C VAL A 685 25.65 -9.10 -11.83
N ALA A 686 25.49 -7.79 -12.06
CA ALA A 686 25.32 -6.80 -10.99
C ALA A 686 24.11 -7.11 -10.09
N SER A 687 22.97 -7.43 -10.71
CA SER A 687 21.75 -7.82 -9.99
C SER A 687 21.91 -9.15 -9.26
N ALA A 688 22.62 -10.13 -9.82
CA ALA A 688 22.88 -11.39 -9.14
C ALA A 688 23.71 -11.23 -7.87
N LEU A 689 24.76 -10.41 -7.94
CA LEU A 689 25.61 -10.07 -6.79
C LEU A 689 24.83 -9.33 -5.68
N SER A 690 23.75 -8.62 -6.02
CA SER A 690 22.90 -7.96 -5.01
C SER A 690 22.11 -8.92 -4.12
N ASN A 691 21.95 -10.19 -4.51
CA ASN A 691 21.32 -11.19 -3.64
C ASN A 691 22.22 -11.65 -2.49
N VAL A 692 23.51 -11.30 -2.53
CA VAL A 692 24.46 -11.58 -1.44
C VAL A 692 24.28 -10.59 -0.29
N ILE A 693 23.50 -9.51 -0.47
CA ILE A 693 23.25 -8.49 0.58
C ILE A 693 22.78 -9.13 1.90
N PRO A 694 21.70 -9.95 1.97
CA PRO A 694 21.24 -10.49 3.25
C PRO A 694 22.25 -11.41 3.93
N SER A 695 23.04 -12.14 3.13
CA SER A 695 24.14 -13.00 3.60
C SER A 695 25.29 -12.19 4.18
N LEU A 696 25.71 -11.11 3.51
CA LEU A 696 26.69 -10.17 4.05
C LEU A 696 26.17 -9.45 5.28
N THR A 697 24.88 -9.14 5.35
CA THR A 697 24.27 -8.51 6.54
C THR A 697 24.38 -9.43 7.74
N PHE A 698 24.09 -10.72 7.57
CA PHE A 698 24.26 -11.72 8.62
C PHE A 698 25.73 -11.87 9.05
N ILE A 699 26.67 -12.02 8.11
CA ILE A 699 28.11 -12.12 8.41
C ILE A 699 28.58 -10.91 9.22
N MET A 700 28.22 -9.71 8.79
CA MET A 700 28.59 -8.48 9.48
C MET A 700 27.91 -8.35 10.86
N ALA A 701 26.66 -8.80 11.02
CA ALA A 701 25.98 -8.84 12.32
C ALA A 701 26.68 -9.76 13.33
N VAL A 702 27.22 -10.89 12.86
CA VAL A 702 28.02 -11.82 13.67
C VAL A 702 29.38 -11.21 14.03
N LEU A 703 30.09 -10.64 13.04
CA LEU A 703 31.40 -9.99 13.27
C LEU A 703 31.32 -8.82 14.25
N LEU A 704 30.23 -8.05 14.22
CA LEU A 704 29.99 -6.94 15.14
C LEU A 704 29.42 -7.37 16.50
N GLY A 705 29.29 -8.68 16.76
CA GLY A 705 28.76 -9.22 18.02
C GLY A 705 27.27 -8.93 18.25
N MET A 706 26.55 -8.47 17.23
CA MET A 706 25.12 -8.13 17.30
C MET A 706 24.22 -9.37 17.21
N GLU A 707 24.70 -10.45 16.57
CA GLU A 707 23.98 -11.71 16.43
C GLU A 707 24.81 -12.86 17.02
N LYS A 708 24.37 -13.42 18.15
CA LYS A 708 25.01 -14.58 18.78
C LYS A 708 24.54 -15.86 18.10
N VAL A 709 25.40 -16.48 17.30
CA VAL A 709 25.10 -17.76 16.63
C VAL A 709 25.28 -18.91 17.61
N LYS A 710 24.17 -19.53 18.03
CA LYS A 710 24.22 -20.79 18.78
C LYS A 710 24.51 -21.93 17.79
N THR A 711 25.77 -22.34 17.69
CA THR A 711 26.28 -23.36 16.76
C THR A 711 25.71 -24.76 17.02
N GLU A 712 25.11 -24.99 18.18
CA GLU A 712 24.45 -26.27 18.52
C GLU A 712 22.97 -26.30 18.11
N SER A 713 22.39 -25.16 17.72
CA SER A 713 20.99 -25.10 17.31
C SER A 713 20.83 -25.36 15.81
N PRO A 714 19.81 -26.13 15.38
CA PRO A 714 19.53 -26.34 13.95
C PRO A 714 19.20 -25.02 13.22
N ARG A 715 18.76 -24.00 13.97
CA ARG A 715 18.49 -22.64 13.48
C ARG A 715 19.76 -21.89 13.11
N GLY A 716 20.78 -21.95 13.98
CA GLY A 716 22.10 -21.37 13.74
C GLY A 716 22.77 -22.01 12.53
N TRP A 717 22.69 -23.35 12.41
CA TRP A 717 23.16 -24.10 11.24
C TRP A 717 22.46 -23.70 9.94
N ALA A 718 21.13 -23.57 9.94
CA ALA A 718 20.38 -23.16 8.75
C ALA A 718 20.79 -21.77 8.24
N LYS A 719 21.09 -20.83 9.15
CA LYS A 719 21.59 -19.50 8.78
C LYS A 719 23.02 -19.53 8.23
N MET A 720 23.92 -20.28 8.87
CA MET A 720 25.32 -20.40 8.41
C MET A 720 25.40 -21.10 7.04
N LEU A 721 24.73 -22.25 6.92
CA LEU A 721 24.72 -23.03 5.69
C LEU A 721 23.98 -22.30 4.56
N GLY A 722 22.85 -21.65 4.85
CA GLY A 722 22.13 -20.83 3.87
C GLY A 722 22.94 -19.64 3.38
N THR A 723 23.74 -19.01 4.27
CA THR A 723 24.66 -17.92 3.92
C THR A 723 25.76 -18.42 2.99
N ALA A 724 26.38 -19.55 3.30
CA ALA A 724 27.40 -20.18 2.45
C ALA A 724 26.82 -20.54 1.07
N ILE A 725 25.67 -21.20 1.02
CA ILE A 725 24.99 -21.58 -0.23
C ILE A 725 24.64 -20.35 -1.09
N CYS A 726 24.17 -19.26 -0.48
CA CYS A 726 23.83 -18.02 -1.20
C CYS A 726 25.07 -17.36 -1.83
N VAL A 727 26.18 -17.24 -1.06
CA VAL A 727 27.45 -16.69 -1.56
C VAL A 727 28.01 -17.58 -2.67
N SER A 728 28.06 -18.90 -2.45
CA SER A 728 28.47 -19.86 -3.47
C SER A 728 27.59 -19.79 -4.73
N GLY A 729 26.27 -19.65 -4.59
CA GLY A 729 25.34 -19.50 -5.71
C GLY A 729 25.59 -18.24 -6.54
N SER A 730 25.89 -17.11 -5.89
CA SER A 730 26.26 -15.87 -6.59
C SER A 730 27.62 -15.94 -7.27
N LEU A 731 28.58 -16.66 -6.69
CA LEU A 731 29.87 -16.92 -7.33
C LEU A 731 29.69 -17.86 -8.53
N VAL A 732 28.90 -18.93 -8.40
CA VAL A 732 28.56 -19.83 -9.52
C VAL A 732 27.87 -19.06 -10.65
N PHE A 733 26.92 -18.18 -10.34
CA PHE A 733 26.27 -17.32 -11.34
C PHE A 733 27.28 -16.47 -12.12
N THR A 734 28.29 -15.96 -11.42
CA THR A 734 29.25 -14.97 -11.95
C THR A 734 30.42 -15.62 -12.70
N PHE A 735 30.95 -16.73 -12.18
CA PHE A 735 32.15 -17.39 -12.67
C PHE A 735 31.86 -18.60 -13.58
N TRP A 736 30.74 -19.30 -13.41
CA TRP A 736 30.44 -20.48 -14.21
C TRP A 736 29.66 -20.14 -15.48
N LYS A 737 30.40 -19.90 -16.56
CA LYS A 737 29.84 -19.76 -17.91
C LYS A 737 29.69 -21.14 -18.55
N GLY A 738 28.67 -21.90 -18.15
CA GLY A 738 28.29 -23.16 -18.82
C GLY A 738 27.71 -22.96 -20.23
N GLY A 739 27.21 -24.05 -20.83
CA GLY A 739 26.51 -24.02 -22.12
C GLY A 739 25.33 -23.05 -22.15
N TYR A 740 25.00 -22.52 -23.33
CA TYR A 740 23.92 -21.56 -23.50
C TYR A 740 22.56 -22.26 -23.35
N LEU A 741 21.70 -21.76 -22.46
CA LEU A 741 20.39 -22.36 -22.18
C LEU A 741 19.35 -22.06 -23.25
N PHE A 742 19.42 -20.87 -23.86
CA PHE A 742 18.51 -20.44 -24.90
C PHE A 742 19.30 -19.98 -26.13
N LYS A 743 18.92 -20.47 -27.32
CA LYS A 743 19.31 -19.84 -28.58
C LYS A 743 18.63 -18.46 -28.58
N SER A 744 19.42 -17.39 -28.71
CA SER A 744 18.99 -15.99 -28.62
C SER A 744 17.63 -15.74 -29.30
N PHE A 745 16.71 -15.04 -28.63
CA PHE A 745 15.41 -14.64 -29.20
C PHE A 745 15.55 -13.79 -30.46
N GLU A 746 16.72 -13.16 -30.66
CA GLU A 746 17.07 -12.44 -31.88
C GLU A 746 18.59 -12.46 -32.09
N ASN A 747 19.05 -12.52 -33.34
CA ASN A 747 20.49 -12.50 -33.68
C ASN A 747 21.09 -11.08 -33.62
N ARG A 748 20.27 -10.05 -33.35
CA ARG A 748 20.69 -8.64 -33.29
C ARG A 748 20.12 -7.97 -32.04
N PRO A 749 20.90 -7.16 -31.31
CA PRO A 749 20.38 -6.39 -30.16
C PRO A 749 19.38 -5.33 -30.64
N LEU A 750 18.30 -5.13 -29.88
CA LEU A 750 17.28 -4.08 -30.16
C LEU A 750 17.87 -2.66 -30.14
N ILE A 751 19.03 -2.48 -29.51
CA ILE A 751 19.81 -1.24 -29.53
C ILE A 751 21.20 -1.55 -30.09
N ASN A 752 21.47 -1.17 -31.33
CA ASN A 752 22.79 -1.31 -31.94
C ASN A 752 23.71 -0.15 -31.51
N ILE A 753 24.26 -0.23 -30.29
CA ILE A 753 25.17 0.79 -29.73
C ILE A 753 26.57 0.72 -30.38
N TYR A 754 26.90 -0.39 -31.06
CA TYR A 754 28.22 -0.66 -31.63
C TYR A 754 28.32 -0.40 -33.14
N SER A 755 27.64 0.63 -33.68
CA SER A 755 27.86 1.03 -35.06
C SER A 755 28.70 2.29 -35.17
N THR A 756 29.89 2.10 -35.75
CA THR A 756 30.73 3.04 -36.54
C THR A 756 31.51 4.15 -35.82
N LYS A 757 32.81 3.94 -35.64
CA LYS A 757 33.90 4.57 -36.44
C LYS A 757 35.27 3.95 -36.10
N GLY A 758 36.01 3.49 -37.12
CA GLY A 758 37.45 3.19 -37.03
C GLY A 758 37.82 1.74 -37.36
N SER A 759 38.61 1.59 -38.42
CA SER A 759 39.25 0.38 -38.95
C SER A 759 39.98 -0.47 -37.90
N SER A 760 39.92 -1.80 -38.08
CA SER A 760 40.89 -2.79 -37.59
C SER A 760 41.47 -2.54 -36.19
N GLY A 761 40.71 -2.88 -35.15
CA GLY A 761 41.19 -2.91 -33.77
C GLY A 761 40.32 -3.83 -32.92
N GLU A 762 40.95 -4.82 -32.31
CA GLU A 762 40.37 -5.95 -31.58
C GLU A 762 39.35 -5.57 -30.47
N TYR A 763 38.38 -6.46 -30.28
CA TYR A 763 37.40 -6.55 -29.19
C TYR A 763 38.02 -6.65 -27.77
N ARG A 764 38.77 -5.65 -27.29
CA ARG A 764 39.56 -5.76 -26.04
C ARG A 764 38.89 -5.23 -24.76
N HIS A 765 37.90 -4.34 -24.80
CA HIS A 765 37.44 -3.70 -23.55
C HIS A 765 36.39 -4.46 -22.70
N ALA A 766 35.65 -5.43 -23.25
CA ALA A 766 34.58 -6.12 -22.51
C ALA A 766 35.02 -7.40 -21.78
N LYS A 767 36.16 -8.00 -22.15
CA LYS A 767 36.59 -9.31 -21.60
C LYS A 767 37.61 -9.21 -20.47
N GLU A 768 38.37 -8.12 -20.36
CA GLU A 768 39.53 -8.05 -19.45
C GLU A 768 39.19 -7.52 -18.03
N ASN A 769 38.07 -6.81 -17.84
CA ASN A 769 37.79 -6.09 -16.57
C ASN A 769 36.51 -6.51 -15.82
N TRP A 770 35.81 -7.56 -16.25
CA TRP A 770 34.55 -7.97 -15.60
C TRP A 770 34.74 -8.42 -14.14
N ILE A 771 35.91 -8.98 -13.81
CA ILE A 771 36.30 -9.37 -12.44
C ILE A 771 36.42 -8.12 -11.56
N LYS A 772 37.04 -7.05 -12.08
CA LYS A 772 37.12 -5.75 -11.40
C LYS A 772 35.72 -5.17 -11.16
N GLY A 773 34.83 -5.30 -12.13
CA GLY A 773 33.41 -4.94 -11.98
C GLY A 773 32.71 -5.71 -10.87
N ALA A 774 32.83 -7.04 -10.86
CA ALA A 774 32.23 -7.89 -9.84
C ALA A 774 32.79 -7.59 -8.43
N ALA A 775 34.11 -7.38 -8.31
CA ALA A 775 34.77 -7.02 -7.06
C ALA A 775 34.27 -5.67 -6.52
N LEU A 776 34.18 -4.64 -7.37
CA LEU A 776 33.64 -3.32 -6.99
C LEU A 776 32.18 -3.44 -6.52
N ILE A 777 31.36 -4.23 -7.21
CA ILE A 777 29.97 -4.46 -6.78
C ILE A 777 29.92 -5.17 -5.43
N LEU A 778 30.74 -6.19 -5.18
CA LEU A 778 30.82 -6.84 -3.86
C LEU A 778 31.25 -5.84 -2.77
N THR A 779 32.27 -5.01 -3.03
CA THR A 779 32.69 -3.94 -2.11
C THR A 779 31.54 -2.96 -1.82
N SER A 780 30.75 -2.59 -2.83
CA SER A 780 29.58 -1.74 -2.65
C SER A 780 28.52 -2.38 -1.76
N HIS A 781 28.31 -3.69 -1.87
CA HIS A 781 27.33 -4.42 -1.05
C HIS A 781 27.83 -4.67 0.37
N VAL A 782 29.14 -4.79 0.59
CA VAL A 782 29.73 -4.79 1.94
C VAL A 782 29.53 -3.42 2.60
N ALA A 783 29.75 -2.32 1.87
CA ALA A 783 29.48 -0.97 2.38
C ALA A 783 27.99 -0.77 2.72
N TRP A 784 27.09 -1.26 1.85
CA TRP A 784 25.65 -1.27 2.13
C TRP A 784 25.30 -2.15 3.34
N SER A 785 25.90 -3.33 3.47
CA SER A 785 25.67 -4.24 4.60
C SER A 785 26.15 -3.67 5.93
N LEU A 786 27.30 -3.00 5.94
CA LEU A 786 27.81 -2.25 7.09
C LEU A 786 26.85 -1.12 7.48
N ALA A 787 26.35 -0.38 6.49
CA ALA A 787 25.31 0.61 6.68
C ALA A 787 24.04 -0.04 7.25
N ASP A 788 23.60 -1.16 6.70
CA ASP A 788 22.39 -1.89 7.10
C ASP A 788 22.47 -2.46 8.53
N ASN A 789 23.66 -2.84 9.01
CA ASN A 789 23.86 -3.29 10.40
C ASN A 789 23.87 -2.12 11.39
N SER A 790 24.48 -1.00 11.03
CA SER A 790 24.34 0.26 11.78
C SER A 790 22.88 0.76 11.77
N HIS A 791 22.16 0.46 10.69
CA HIS A 791 20.76 0.79 10.43
C HIS A 791 19.76 -0.17 11.08
N LEU A 792 20.07 -1.43 11.36
CA LEU A 792 19.21 -2.31 12.17
C LEU A 792 19.07 -1.79 13.62
N LEU A 793 20.12 -1.16 14.14
CA LEU A 793 20.07 -0.36 15.37
C LEU A 793 19.35 0.98 15.15
N TYR A 794 19.48 1.62 13.98
CA TYR A 794 19.01 2.99 13.77
C TYR A 794 17.63 3.14 13.14
N GLN A 795 17.12 2.32 12.23
CA GLN A 795 15.74 2.48 11.74
C GLN A 795 14.72 2.20 12.84
N ALA A 796 14.92 1.17 13.65
CA ALA A 796 14.04 0.89 14.78
C ALA A 796 14.07 2.01 15.86
N VAL A 797 15.21 2.70 16.02
CA VAL A 797 15.40 3.78 17.01
C VAL A 797 15.08 5.16 16.43
N VAL A 798 15.50 5.48 15.21
CA VAL A 798 15.23 6.72 14.46
C VAL A 798 13.77 6.77 14.04
N TYR A 799 13.07 5.68 13.74
CA TYR A 799 11.60 5.74 13.57
C TYR A 799 10.87 5.95 14.91
N LYS A 800 11.45 5.52 16.04
CA LYS A 800 10.94 5.85 17.37
C LYS A 800 11.19 7.32 17.74
N VAL A 801 12.32 7.88 17.32
CA VAL A 801 12.74 9.26 17.64
C VAL A 801 12.26 10.30 16.61
N TYR A 802 12.08 9.91 15.35
CA TYR A 802 11.69 10.74 14.21
C TYR A 802 10.63 10.02 13.33
N PRO A 803 9.35 10.08 13.69
CA PRO A 803 8.27 9.32 13.04
C PRO A 803 7.87 9.83 11.64
N ALA A 804 8.42 10.96 11.18
CA ALA A 804 8.12 11.59 9.89
C ALA A 804 8.99 11.00 8.75
N ARG A 805 8.38 10.16 7.90
CA ARG A 805 9.06 9.25 6.95
C ARG A 805 9.51 9.96 5.67
N LEU A 806 8.66 10.82 5.12
CA LEU A 806 9.01 11.64 3.95
C LEU A 806 10.12 12.63 4.32
N SER A 807 10.02 13.26 5.49
CA SER A 807 11.04 14.16 6.02
C SER A 807 12.40 13.48 6.21
N LEU A 808 12.42 12.27 6.79
CA LEU A 808 13.67 11.51 6.94
C LEU A 808 14.33 11.21 5.59
N THR A 809 13.53 10.79 4.60
CA THR A 809 14.02 10.48 3.25
C THR A 809 14.58 11.73 2.56
N THR A 810 13.93 12.88 2.73
CA THR A 810 14.44 14.18 2.24
C THR A 810 15.79 14.53 2.86
N TRP A 811 15.97 14.34 4.17
CA TRP A 811 17.25 14.60 4.85
C TRP A 811 18.37 13.67 4.40
N ILE A 812 18.06 12.38 4.18
CA ILE A 812 19.02 11.43 3.63
C ILE A 812 19.45 11.87 2.22
N CYS A 813 18.51 12.25 1.35
CA CYS A 813 18.84 12.75 0.01
C CYS A 813 19.63 14.06 0.03
N PHE A 814 19.34 14.95 0.99
CA PHE A 814 20.10 16.18 1.20
C PHE A 814 21.57 15.89 1.53
N PHE A 815 21.84 15.12 2.58
CA PHE A 815 23.23 14.79 2.95
C PHE A 815 23.94 13.97 1.87
N ALA A 816 23.23 13.07 1.18
CA ALA A 816 23.78 12.27 0.10
C ALA A 816 24.20 13.14 -1.09
N SER A 817 23.42 14.18 -1.39
CA SER A 817 23.75 15.13 -2.45
C SER A 817 25.01 15.93 -2.10
N ILE A 818 25.16 16.38 -0.85
CA ILE A 818 26.33 17.14 -0.40
C ILE A 818 27.58 16.27 -0.45
N GLN A 819 27.52 15.08 0.15
CA GLN A 819 28.63 14.14 0.21
C GLN A 819 29.06 13.68 -1.20
N SER A 820 28.10 13.37 -2.07
CA SER A 820 28.39 12.99 -3.46
C SER A 820 28.90 14.17 -4.29
N SER A 821 28.44 15.40 -4.02
CA SER A 821 28.92 16.61 -4.71
C SER A 821 30.37 16.87 -4.37
N PHE A 822 30.74 16.73 -3.10
CA PHE A 822 32.13 16.82 -2.67
C PHE A 822 33.01 15.80 -3.41
N LEU A 823 32.59 14.53 -3.44
CA LEU A 823 33.30 13.48 -4.16
C LEU A 823 33.42 13.78 -5.67
N ALA A 824 32.33 14.18 -6.30
CA ALA A 824 32.30 14.51 -7.73
C ALA A 824 33.17 15.73 -8.06
N LEU A 825 33.20 16.76 -7.21
CA LEU A 825 34.08 17.92 -7.41
C LEU A 825 35.57 17.54 -7.24
N CYS A 826 35.90 16.60 -6.36
CA CYS A 826 37.28 16.14 -6.20
C CYS A 826 37.78 15.33 -7.41
N PHE A 827 36.95 14.44 -7.95
CA PHE A 827 37.35 13.44 -8.96
C PHE A 827 36.88 13.72 -10.40
N ALA A 828 35.82 14.52 -10.58
CA ALA A 828 35.26 14.92 -11.88
C ALA A 828 35.30 16.45 -12.03
N ARG A 829 36.51 17.02 -12.02
CA ARG A 829 36.76 18.48 -12.00
C ARG A 829 36.38 19.19 -13.30
N THR A 830 36.24 18.47 -14.41
CA THR A 830 36.05 19.08 -15.73
C THR A 830 34.60 19.57 -15.90
N PRO A 831 34.37 20.86 -16.22
CA PRO A 831 33.02 21.43 -16.34
C PRO A 831 32.19 20.77 -17.45
N ALA A 832 32.83 20.22 -18.48
CA ALA A 832 32.17 19.48 -19.56
C ALA A 832 31.40 18.24 -19.05
N ILE A 833 31.87 17.59 -17.98
CA ILE A 833 31.26 16.36 -17.42
C ILE A 833 29.95 16.69 -16.67
N TRP A 834 29.81 17.93 -16.20
CA TRP A 834 28.62 18.43 -15.51
C TRP A 834 27.57 18.98 -16.48
N LYS A 835 27.92 19.12 -17.77
CA LYS A 835 27.00 19.59 -18.79
C LYS A 835 25.97 18.51 -19.08
N LEU A 836 24.70 18.82 -18.83
CA LEU A 836 23.57 17.94 -19.12
C LEU A 836 22.98 18.30 -20.48
N ASP A 837 22.99 17.35 -21.40
CA ASP A 837 22.29 17.47 -22.68
C ASP A 837 20.91 16.79 -22.62
N TRP A 838 20.01 17.18 -23.52
CA TRP A 838 18.68 16.58 -23.66
C TRP A 838 18.74 15.19 -24.32
N ASN A 839 19.30 14.23 -23.60
CA ASN A 839 19.60 12.89 -24.09
C ASN A 839 19.17 11.82 -23.06
N VAL A 840 19.45 10.55 -23.39
CA VAL A 840 19.12 9.38 -22.53
C VAL A 840 19.80 9.47 -21.16
N GLN A 841 20.90 10.21 -21.02
CA GLN A 841 21.60 10.37 -19.74
C GLN A 841 20.79 11.24 -18.78
N LEU A 842 20.27 12.39 -19.24
CA LEU A 842 19.39 13.24 -18.45
C LEU A 842 18.10 12.51 -18.05
N LEU A 843 17.52 11.74 -18.98
CA LEU A 843 16.38 10.90 -18.65
C LEU A 843 16.72 9.92 -17.51
N THR A 844 17.84 9.23 -17.63
CA THR A 844 18.25 8.22 -16.66
C THR A 844 18.43 8.83 -15.28
N ILE A 845 18.98 10.05 -15.22
CA ILE A 845 19.09 10.86 -14.01
C ILE A 845 17.70 11.17 -13.41
N ILE A 846 16.75 11.65 -14.23
CA ILE A 846 15.40 11.99 -13.78
C ILE A 846 14.65 10.73 -13.31
N TYR A 847 14.67 9.65 -14.09
CA TYR A 847 14.04 8.38 -13.73
C TYR A 847 14.60 7.84 -12.42
N CYS A 848 15.93 7.80 -12.27
CA CYS A 848 16.54 7.31 -11.04
C CYS A 848 16.27 8.23 -9.84
N GLY A 849 16.16 9.55 -10.05
CA GLY A 849 15.84 10.51 -8.99
C GLY A 849 14.41 10.40 -8.51
N VAL A 850 13.45 10.40 -9.44
CA VAL A 850 12.01 10.36 -9.13
C VAL A 850 11.56 8.95 -8.73
N VAL A 851 11.89 7.93 -9.51
CA VAL A 851 11.36 6.58 -9.31
C VAL A 851 12.18 5.85 -8.24
N ILE A 852 13.51 5.86 -8.33
CA ILE A 852 14.33 5.06 -7.40
C ILE A 852 14.54 5.79 -6.08
N SER A 853 15.05 7.02 -6.10
CA SER A 853 15.37 7.73 -4.85
C SER A 853 14.14 8.27 -4.11
N ALA A 854 13.08 8.71 -4.80
CA ALA A 854 11.89 9.22 -4.12
C ALA A 854 10.82 8.14 -3.88
N LEU A 855 10.36 7.46 -4.93
CA LEU A 855 9.27 6.48 -4.81
C LEU A 855 9.72 5.15 -4.18
N VAL A 856 10.80 4.54 -4.67
CA VAL A 856 11.23 3.21 -4.20
C VAL A 856 11.75 3.26 -2.76
N TYR A 857 12.57 4.24 -2.38
CA TYR A 857 13.02 4.37 -0.98
C TYR A 857 11.84 4.53 -0.01
N TYR A 858 10.81 5.29 -0.40
CA TYR A 858 9.57 5.41 0.38
C TYR A 858 8.80 4.09 0.46
N LEU A 859 8.55 3.42 -0.67
CA LEU A 859 7.81 2.16 -0.72
C LEU A 859 8.51 1.04 0.06
N GLN A 860 9.84 0.97 -0.06
CA GLN A 860 10.67 0.02 0.67
C GLN A 860 10.57 0.28 2.17
N THR A 861 10.76 1.53 2.61
CA THR A 861 10.55 1.94 4.00
C THR A 861 9.15 1.59 4.52
N TRP A 862 8.12 1.82 3.70
CA TRP A 862 6.75 1.50 4.03
C TRP A 862 6.49 -0.01 4.17
N CYS A 863 7.09 -0.83 3.31
CA CYS A 863 7.00 -2.30 3.39
C CYS A 863 7.72 -2.83 4.64
N ILE A 864 8.91 -2.30 4.94
CA ILE A 864 9.68 -2.64 6.15
C ILE A 864 8.85 -2.33 7.40
N SER A 865 8.16 -1.19 7.46
CA SER A 865 7.35 -0.85 8.63
C SER A 865 6.14 -1.76 8.85
N HIS A 866 5.62 -2.40 7.80
CA HIS A 866 4.41 -3.23 7.87
C HIS A 866 4.69 -4.72 8.05
N LYS A 867 5.71 -5.25 7.37
CA LYS A 867 6.03 -6.68 7.36
C LYS A 867 7.46 -7.01 7.79
N GLY A 868 8.22 -5.99 8.21
CA GLY A 868 9.60 -6.12 8.63
C GLY A 868 10.61 -6.13 7.46
N PRO A 869 11.90 -5.98 7.75
CA PRO A 869 12.97 -5.96 6.74
C PRO A 869 13.15 -7.31 6.04
N VAL A 870 12.87 -8.41 6.76
CA VAL A 870 12.90 -9.79 6.23
C VAL A 870 11.93 -9.93 5.05
N PHE A 871 10.77 -9.29 5.10
CA PHE A 871 9.77 -9.34 4.02
C PHE A 871 10.27 -8.72 2.72
N VAL A 872 11.01 -7.60 2.81
CA VAL A 872 11.57 -6.91 1.64
C VAL A 872 12.66 -7.75 0.99
N ALA A 873 13.54 -8.37 1.79
CA ALA A 873 14.63 -9.20 1.30
C ALA A 873 14.17 -10.44 0.51
N MET A 874 12.97 -10.98 0.79
CA MET A 874 12.40 -12.11 0.03
C MET A 874 12.21 -11.82 -1.46
N PHE A 875 12.12 -10.55 -1.86
CA PHE A 875 11.88 -10.15 -3.24
C PHE A 875 13.17 -9.87 -4.02
N SER A 876 14.35 -9.87 -3.40
CA SER A 876 15.62 -9.60 -4.11
C SER A 876 15.88 -10.57 -5.28
N PRO A 877 15.61 -11.89 -5.19
CA PRO A 877 15.81 -12.79 -6.32
C PRO A 877 14.96 -12.44 -7.55
N LEU A 878 13.79 -11.82 -7.34
CA LEU A 878 12.92 -11.36 -8.43
C LEU A 878 13.61 -10.29 -9.29
N LEU A 879 14.51 -9.48 -8.71
CA LEU A 879 15.29 -8.48 -9.44
C LEU A 879 16.16 -9.12 -10.52
N VAL A 880 16.82 -10.24 -10.21
CA VAL A 880 17.70 -10.94 -11.17
C VAL A 880 16.92 -11.47 -12.35
N VAL A 881 15.72 -12.00 -12.10
CA VAL A 881 14.82 -12.49 -13.15
C VAL A 881 14.38 -11.34 -14.05
N ILE A 882 13.95 -10.22 -13.46
CA ILE A 882 13.51 -9.03 -14.21
C ILE A 882 14.67 -8.43 -15.02
N VAL A 883 15.84 -8.27 -14.41
CA VAL A 883 17.02 -7.72 -15.09
C VAL A 883 17.53 -8.66 -16.16
N GLY A 884 17.53 -9.97 -15.93
CA GLY A 884 17.89 -10.97 -16.95
C GLY A 884 16.96 -10.90 -18.16
N LEU A 885 15.65 -10.75 -17.94
CA LEU A 885 14.67 -10.54 -19.01
C LEU A 885 14.91 -9.23 -19.76
N PHE A 886 15.06 -8.11 -19.05
CA PHE A 886 15.29 -6.81 -19.69
C PHE A 886 16.64 -6.73 -20.39
N SER A 887 17.68 -7.39 -19.87
CA SER A 887 19.02 -7.45 -20.47
C SER A 887 19.03 -8.32 -21.72
N ALA A 888 18.30 -9.45 -21.70
CA ALA A 888 18.10 -10.28 -22.88
C ALA A 888 17.40 -9.51 -24.01
N ILE A 889 16.42 -8.66 -23.67
CA ILE A 889 15.70 -7.81 -24.65
C ILE A 889 16.60 -6.65 -25.12
N ALA A 890 17.18 -5.88 -24.20
CA ALA A 890 17.89 -4.65 -24.52
C ALA A 890 19.27 -4.89 -25.17
N PHE A 891 20.01 -5.91 -24.71
CA PHE A 891 21.40 -6.16 -25.08
C PHE A 891 21.62 -7.51 -25.80
N ALA A 892 20.58 -8.30 -26.02
CA ALA A 892 20.69 -9.68 -26.53
C ALA A 892 21.66 -10.56 -25.70
N GLU A 893 21.73 -10.31 -24.39
CA GLU A 893 22.61 -11.04 -23.48
C GLU A 893 22.16 -12.50 -23.37
N ARG A 894 23.08 -13.45 -23.60
CA ARG A 894 22.79 -14.89 -23.54
C ARG A 894 22.95 -15.41 -22.11
N LEU A 895 21.89 -15.99 -21.54
CA LEU A 895 21.94 -16.63 -20.24
C LEU A 895 22.64 -18.00 -20.31
N HIS A 896 23.58 -18.23 -19.39
CA HIS A 896 24.39 -19.45 -19.31
C HIS A 896 23.79 -20.46 -18.34
N LEU A 897 24.11 -21.75 -18.51
CA LEU A 897 23.70 -22.81 -17.57
C LEU A 897 24.03 -22.46 -16.11
N GLY A 898 25.23 -21.90 -15.88
CA GLY A 898 25.64 -21.49 -14.54
C GLY A 898 24.86 -20.31 -13.96
N SER A 899 24.23 -19.47 -14.78
CA SER A 899 23.29 -18.45 -14.27
C SER A 899 21.98 -19.07 -13.75
N LEU A 900 21.50 -20.17 -14.34
CA LEU A 900 20.31 -20.87 -13.84
C LEU A 900 20.59 -21.61 -12.54
N VAL A 901 21.70 -22.37 -12.50
CA VAL A 901 22.12 -23.09 -11.29
C VAL A 901 22.47 -22.11 -10.18
N GLY A 902 23.19 -21.04 -10.50
CA GLY A 902 23.50 -19.97 -9.55
C GLY A 902 22.25 -19.30 -8.99
N THR A 903 21.25 -18.99 -9.82
CA THR A 903 19.96 -18.43 -9.36
C THR A 903 19.22 -19.40 -8.43
N GLY A 904 19.21 -20.69 -8.76
CA GLY A 904 18.61 -21.73 -7.90
C GLY A 904 19.28 -21.83 -6.53
N LEU A 905 20.63 -21.83 -6.50
CA LEU A 905 21.40 -21.83 -5.26
C LEU A 905 21.16 -20.56 -4.43
N ILE A 906 21.07 -19.38 -5.07
CA ILE A 906 20.75 -18.12 -4.38
C ILE A 906 19.37 -18.19 -3.71
N VAL A 907 18.34 -18.67 -4.42
CA VAL A 907 16.98 -18.79 -3.89
C VAL A 907 16.95 -19.77 -2.71
N LEU A 908 17.62 -20.92 -2.85
CA LEU A 908 17.73 -21.93 -1.78
C LEU A 908 18.44 -21.36 -0.55
N GLY A 909 19.60 -20.73 -0.74
CA GLY A 909 20.39 -20.15 0.35
C GLY A 909 19.65 -19.04 1.10
N LEU A 910 19.01 -18.12 0.37
CA LEU A 910 18.18 -17.08 0.97
C LEU A 910 17.00 -17.67 1.77
N TYR A 911 16.34 -18.71 1.25
CA TYR A 911 15.24 -19.36 1.96
C TYR A 911 15.69 -20.00 3.28
N CYS A 912 16.84 -20.69 3.29
CA CYS A 912 17.42 -21.26 4.51
C CYS A 912 17.74 -20.18 5.58
N VAL A 913 18.35 -19.06 5.18
CA VAL A 913 18.66 -17.93 6.08
C VAL A 913 17.38 -17.31 6.65
N LEU A 914 16.40 -17.05 5.79
CA LEU A 914 15.14 -16.42 6.18
C LEU A 914 14.29 -17.34 7.07
N TRP A 915 14.28 -18.64 6.80
CA TRP A 915 13.60 -19.64 7.63
C TRP A 915 14.20 -19.70 9.04
N GLY A 916 15.54 -19.72 9.15
CA GLY A 916 16.23 -19.64 10.45
C GLY A 916 15.88 -18.37 11.23
N LYS A 917 15.82 -17.22 10.56
CA LYS A 917 15.45 -15.93 11.18
C LYS A 917 13.97 -15.83 11.55
N GLY A 918 13.07 -16.42 10.75
CA GLY A 918 11.63 -16.48 11.02
C GLY A 918 11.30 -17.30 12.28
N GLN A 919 12.06 -18.37 12.52
CA GLN A 919 11.91 -19.17 13.73
C GLN A 919 12.43 -18.46 14.99
N ASP A 920 13.51 -17.68 14.90
CA ASP A 920 14.00 -16.92 16.06
C ASP A 920 13.02 -15.84 16.51
N ASN A 921 12.34 -15.17 15.57
CA ASN A 921 11.26 -14.24 15.90
C ASN A 921 10.06 -14.95 16.56
N SER A 922 9.80 -16.20 16.18
CA SER A 922 8.71 -17.01 16.75
C SER A 922 9.09 -17.60 18.12
N ALA A 923 10.38 -17.88 18.35
CA ALA A 923 10.90 -18.38 19.61
C ALA A 923 11.04 -17.26 20.66
N ALA A 924 11.42 -16.04 20.25
CA ALA A 924 11.46 -14.86 21.13
C ALA A 924 10.07 -14.40 21.61
N GLN A 925 8.99 -14.91 21.01
CA GLN A 925 7.60 -14.61 21.36
C GLN A 925 6.94 -15.64 22.29
N LYS A 926 7.63 -16.74 22.64
CA LYS A 926 7.16 -17.65 23.69
C LYS A 926 7.77 -17.24 25.04
N PRO A 927 6.99 -16.98 26.09
CA PRO A 927 7.51 -16.89 27.45
C PRO A 927 8.10 -18.27 27.83
N ASP A 928 9.32 -18.30 28.36
CA ASP A 928 9.93 -19.51 28.90
C ASP A 928 9.15 -19.94 30.15
N GLU A 929 8.26 -20.93 30.00
CA GLU A 929 7.82 -21.78 31.10
C GLU A 929 8.68 -23.06 31.09
N GLY A 930 9.47 -23.24 32.16
CA GLY A 930 9.92 -24.56 32.61
C GLY A 930 11.30 -25.02 32.17
N LYS A 931 12.35 -24.61 32.91
CA LYS A 931 13.44 -25.52 33.31
C LYS A 931 13.81 -25.25 34.76
N GLY A 932 13.36 -26.14 35.63
CA GLY A 932 13.78 -26.21 37.03
C GLY A 932 15.17 -26.81 37.17
N LEU A 933 15.90 -26.26 38.14
CA LEU A 933 16.66 -26.95 39.18
C LEU A 933 17.40 -28.26 38.80
N ALA A 934 18.72 -28.16 38.60
CA ALA A 934 19.76 -29.07 39.15
C ALA A 934 21.11 -28.73 38.50
N ASP A 935 21.99 -28.02 39.21
CA ASP A 935 23.25 -28.61 39.71
C ASP A 935 24.01 -27.57 40.54
N ASP A 936 24.31 -27.99 41.77
CA ASP A 936 25.06 -27.30 42.81
C ASP A 936 26.52 -27.79 42.81
N LYS A 937 27.40 -26.98 43.41
CA LYS A 937 28.82 -27.18 43.79
C LYS A 937 29.85 -26.72 42.73
N THR A 938 30.88 -25.91 43.04
CA THR A 938 31.40 -25.37 44.32
C THR A 938 32.52 -24.34 44.06
N LEU A 939 32.67 -23.37 44.99
CA LEU A 939 33.91 -22.66 45.44
C LEU A 939 34.54 -21.62 44.45
N GLU A 940 35.01 -20.42 44.83
CA GLU A 940 35.38 -19.86 46.15
C GLU A 940 35.73 -18.34 46.09
N ILE A 941 35.74 -17.68 47.29
CA ILE A 941 36.50 -16.46 47.73
C ILE A 941 35.97 -15.08 47.26
N SER A 942 35.83 -14.02 48.07
CA SER A 942 35.96 -13.72 49.51
C SER A 942 35.25 -12.37 49.77
N ILE A 943 34.60 -12.24 50.92
CA ILE A 943 34.08 -10.97 51.47
C ILE A 943 35.03 -10.56 52.58
N ASN A 944 35.57 -9.34 52.52
CA ASN A 944 36.16 -8.66 53.66
C ASN A 944 35.25 -7.49 54.06
N ASP A 945 34.75 -7.58 55.29
CA ASP A 945 34.09 -6.52 56.04
C ASP A 945 35.12 -5.49 56.56
N HIS A 946 34.77 -4.20 56.56
CA HIS A 946 34.73 -3.41 57.80
C HIS A 946 34.07 -2.02 57.60
N PRO A 947 33.41 -1.46 58.64
CA PRO A 947 32.56 -0.26 58.58
C PRO A 947 33.28 0.99 59.11
N LEU A 948 32.89 2.20 58.68
CA LEU A 948 33.25 3.44 59.37
C LEU A 948 32.12 4.48 59.35
N THR A 949 32.05 5.16 60.49
CA THR A 949 31.06 6.05 61.07
C THR A 949 31.08 7.51 60.55
N ASN A 950 29.95 8.21 60.76
CA ASN A 950 29.73 9.68 60.76
C ASN A 950 30.69 10.44 61.71
N PRO A 951 30.69 11.81 61.84
CA PRO A 951 30.25 12.91 60.96
C PRO A 951 31.24 14.13 60.90
N ASP A 952 30.83 15.17 60.17
CA ASP A 952 30.98 16.61 60.48
C ASP A 952 32.15 17.49 59.95
N THR A 953 31.73 18.71 59.62
CA THR A 953 32.45 19.99 59.44
C THR A 953 33.28 20.28 58.17
N GLY A 954 32.84 21.31 57.44
CA GLY A 954 33.70 22.49 57.24
C GLY A 954 34.21 22.79 55.83
N GLU A 955 33.60 23.82 55.23
CA GLU A 955 34.20 24.77 54.25
C GLU A 955 34.53 24.23 52.84
N ARG A 956 34.33 24.92 51.71
CA ARG A 956 34.16 26.34 51.40
C ARG A 956 33.58 26.47 49.97
N LYS A 957 32.65 27.41 49.80
CA LYS A 957 32.11 28.03 48.57
C LYS A 957 31.27 27.20 47.61
#